data_AF-A0A1G0RFC4-F1
#
_entry.id   AF-A0A1G0RFC4-F1
#
_cell.length_a   1.000
_cell.length_b   1.000
_cell.length_c   1.000
_cell.angle_alpha   90.00
_cell.angle_beta   90.00
_cell.angle_gamma   90.00
#
_symmetry.space_group_name_H-M   'P 1'
#
loop_
_entity.id
_entity.type
_entity.pdbx_description
1 polymer ?
#
loop_
_entity_poly.entity_id
_entity_poly.type
_entity_poly.pdbx_seq_one_letter_code
_entity_poly.pdbx_strand_id
1 'polypeptide(L)'
;MEKIYLYPTWLRIWHVLNALLFILLILSGISLHFSDDNELLVSFQLAVLTHNISGIVLSLNYLFFFIMNILSGNYKYYIPRLKNLPKKLLIQAKFYLIGIFDEEPHPFAVNKQSKFNPMQQLGYLSIMFVLLPIIIISGWALLFPEKAPENFFGFGGVWPMAITHTLVGFALIIFMVVHIYLGTTGHTTGELFKTIISGWHLSHEDEEAQAVITKGKIRQKGKLFPIFFYNPISITGSIISVFAFLAFIILTIIEFIATETGAYTGIITFVGMPSILLFGILLIIIGSFRENRRLLKVEVAPEEKLPVIDLNNPKHQAALIVSTVAIVILVSATVYGSFKAYEYMDSDEFCGTVCHQVMEPEFTAYGNSAHSHVGCVKCHIGPGAEWFVKSKISGSYQLYSVAFKKYPRPIKTPVHDLRPAPQTCEQCHSPSHFYSEKNISFDFFTSDSLNSEYKISMLLKTGGGSVELGNNQGIHWKMYLSNEIDYYAIDDKRQIIPWVRVTNKATRKEKYYVDKSYNIEMTDSLLKSSAIRRFDCIDCHNRPSHVYNVPNKIVNAFMKFNKIDKSIPFIKLVSVQTLESDHISQDSSYKDIKNNILSFYQDHYPEVIVKQKNSLMQSIKNINTIFKDNYFPYMRVSWRNYPNNLGHLYAKGCFRCHDNKHVSPDGKVLGSECNNCHTIISQQPPGQELTTGTDLPFIHPGGIDKFMQSRMCPDCHAQKLVKSKILVKLKK
;
A
#
# COMPACT_ATOMS: atom_id res chain seq x y z
N MET A 1 15.78 -44.49 46.60
CA MET A 1 14.73 -43.73 45.90
C MET A 1 13.62 -43.38 46.89
N GLU A 2 13.60 -42.15 47.40
CA GLU A 2 12.50 -41.65 48.21
C GLU A 2 11.44 -41.03 47.28
N LYS A 3 10.15 -41.32 47.50
CA LYS A 3 9.07 -40.70 46.71
C LYS A 3 8.59 -39.46 47.45
N ILE A 4 8.80 -38.29 46.85
CA ILE A 4 8.37 -37.01 47.42
C ILE A 4 7.10 -36.55 46.71
N TYR A 5 6.01 -36.36 47.46
CA TYR A 5 4.77 -35.80 46.91
C TYR A 5 4.91 -34.29 46.71
N LEU A 6 4.96 -33.83 45.46
CA LEU A 6 5.22 -32.42 45.10
C LEU A 6 4.02 -31.74 44.43
N TYR A 7 3.21 -32.47 43.66
CA TYR A 7 2.13 -31.88 42.86
C TYR A 7 0.74 -32.37 43.32
N PRO A 8 -0.04 -31.51 44.01
CA PRO A 8 -1.37 -31.88 44.49
C PRO A 8 -2.33 -32.14 43.33
N THR A 9 -3.36 -32.98 43.56
CA THR A 9 -4.30 -33.43 42.53
C THR A 9 -4.97 -32.29 41.75
N TRP A 10 -5.37 -31.21 42.41
CA TRP A 10 -5.99 -30.05 41.73
C TRP A 10 -5.04 -29.42 40.70
N LEU A 11 -3.75 -29.34 41.01
CA LEU A 11 -2.73 -28.73 40.14
C LEU A 11 -2.46 -29.60 38.93
N ARG A 12 -2.53 -30.93 39.09
CA ARG A 12 -2.36 -31.90 38.01
C ARG A 12 -3.52 -31.84 37.02
N ILE A 13 -4.76 -31.82 37.54
CA ILE A 13 -5.97 -31.67 36.72
C ILE A 13 -5.92 -30.35 35.95
N TRP A 14 -5.60 -29.25 36.64
CA TRP A 14 -5.42 -27.95 36.01
C TRP A 14 -4.37 -27.99 34.89
N HIS A 15 -3.22 -28.62 35.14
CA HIS A 15 -2.12 -28.67 34.17
C HIS A 15 -2.50 -29.44 32.90
N VAL A 16 -3.13 -30.61 33.03
CA VAL A 16 -3.57 -31.41 31.87
C VAL A 16 -4.63 -30.64 31.06
N LEU A 17 -5.61 -30.05 31.74
CA LEU A 17 -6.63 -29.24 31.07
C LEU A 17 -6.00 -28.02 30.37
N ASN A 18 -5.04 -27.35 31.02
CA ASN A 18 -4.33 -26.22 30.45
C ASN A 18 -3.54 -26.63 29.20
N ALA A 19 -2.83 -27.76 29.23
CA ALA A 19 -2.08 -28.27 28.10
C ALA A 19 -2.99 -28.57 26.88
N LEU A 20 -4.14 -29.21 27.11
CA LEU A 20 -5.11 -29.49 26.05
C LEU A 20 -5.66 -28.20 25.42
N LEU A 21 -6.03 -27.22 26.25
CA LEU A 21 -6.53 -25.93 25.77
C LEU A 21 -5.49 -25.16 24.95
N PHE A 22 -4.22 -25.19 25.38
CA PHE A 22 -3.13 -24.57 24.64
C PHE A 22 -2.94 -25.21 23.25
N ILE A 23 -2.99 -26.54 23.15
CA ILE A 23 -2.89 -27.23 21.86
C ILE A 23 -4.03 -26.80 20.94
N LEU A 24 -5.28 -26.79 21.44
CA LEU A 24 -6.44 -26.37 20.66
C LEU A 24 -6.34 -24.91 20.21
N LEU A 25 -5.90 -24.00 21.09
CA LEU A 25 -5.69 -22.58 20.77
C LEU A 25 -4.61 -22.34 19.74
N ILE A 26 -3.51 -23.12 19.78
CA ILE A 26 -2.43 -23.02 18.81
C ILE A 26 -2.90 -23.51 17.44
N LEU A 27 -3.53 -24.70 17.38
CA LEU A 27 -4.01 -25.27 16.12
C LEU A 27 -5.07 -24.37 15.46
N SER A 28 -6.05 -23.90 16.25
CA SER A 28 -7.07 -22.98 15.75
C SER A 28 -6.49 -21.61 15.39
N GLY A 29 -5.55 -21.08 16.18
CA GLY A 29 -4.90 -19.79 15.91
C GLY A 29 -4.04 -19.79 14.64
N ILE A 30 -3.30 -20.88 14.37
CA ILE A 30 -2.57 -21.07 13.11
C ILE A 30 -3.56 -21.10 11.94
N SER A 31 -4.66 -21.86 12.08
CA SER A 31 -5.67 -21.97 11.03
C SER A 31 -6.36 -20.64 10.71
N LEU A 32 -6.49 -19.73 11.68
CA LEU A 32 -7.06 -18.39 11.48
C LEU A 32 -6.12 -17.43 10.75
N HIS A 33 -4.80 -17.59 10.89
CA HIS A 33 -3.81 -16.72 10.24
C HIS A 33 -3.45 -17.13 8.81
N PHE A 34 -3.65 -18.40 8.45
CA PHE A 34 -3.23 -18.97 7.15
C PHE A 34 -4.39 -19.54 6.32
N SER A 35 -5.62 -19.05 6.51
CA SER A 35 -6.78 -19.48 5.72
C SER A 35 -6.79 -18.79 4.33
N ASP A 36 -6.02 -19.33 3.38
CA ASP A 36 -6.33 -19.17 1.95
C ASP A 36 -7.26 -20.31 1.49
N ASP A 37 -7.75 -20.26 0.25
CA ASP A 37 -8.79 -21.13 -0.36
C ASP A 37 -8.60 -22.68 -0.22
N ASN A 38 -7.52 -23.15 0.40
CA ASN A 38 -7.31 -24.55 0.77
C ASN A 38 -7.21 -24.70 2.29
N GLU A 39 -8.08 -25.52 2.87
CA GLU A 39 -8.12 -25.84 4.31
C GLU A 39 -6.77 -26.38 4.79
N LEU A 40 -5.97 -25.56 5.47
CA LEU A 40 -4.64 -25.98 5.96
C LEU A 40 -4.75 -27.07 7.06
N LEU A 41 -5.72 -26.93 7.98
CA LEU A 41 -5.91 -27.84 9.12
C LEU A 41 -7.39 -28.12 9.44
N VAL A 42 -8.21 -27.06 9.56
CA VAL A 42 -9.66 -27.12 9.81
C VAL A 42 -10.34 -25.95 9.10
N SER A 43 -11.65 -26.06 8.86
CA SER A 43 -12.42 -24.98 8.24
C SER A 43 -12.41 -23.70 9.09
N PHE A 44 -12.46 -22.53 8.44
CA PHE A 44 -12.39 -21.23 9.11
C PHE A 44 -13.44 -21.07 10.22
N GLN A 45 -14.68 -21.50 9.97
CA GLN A 45 -15.76 -21.44 10.96
C GLN A 45 -15.48 -22.31 12.20
N LEU A 46 -14.95 -23.52 11.99
CA LEU A 46 -14.59 -24.42 13.08
C LEU A 46 -13.38 -23.88 13.86
N ALA A 47 -12.42 -23.26 13.18
CA ALA A 47 -11.27 -22.62 13.80
C ALA A 47 -11.71 -21.48 14.73
N VAL A 48 -12.57 -20.57 14.25
CA VAL A 48 -13.11 -19.46 15.07
C VAL A 48 -13.84 -20.00 16.31
N LEU A 49 -14.74 -20.96 16.12
CA LEU A 49 -15.52 -21.54 17.22
C LEU A 49 -14.59 -22.19 18.26
N THR A 50 -13.67 -23.04 17.81
CA THR A 50 -12.74 -23.77 18.66
C THR A 50 -11.82 -22.81 19.42
N HIS A 51 -11.32 -21.77 18.76
CA HIS A 51 -10.45 -20.77 19.36
C HIS A 51 -11.17 -20.00 20.47
N ASN A 52 -12.38 -19.50 20.19
CA ASN A 52 -13.16 -18.70 21.13
C ASN A 52 -13.56 -19.52 22.36
N ILE A 53 -14.10 -20.73 22.17
CA ILE A 53 -14.48 -21.61 23.28
C ILE A 53 -13.25 -21.96 24.12
N SER A 54 -12.15 -22.37 23.48
CA SER A 54 -10.92 -22.73 24.20
C SER A 54 -10.34 -21.54 24.97
N GLY A 55 -10.40 -20.32 24.43
CA GLY A 55 -9.93 -19.10 25.09
C GLY A 55 -10.75 -18.72 26.32
N ILE A 56 -12.08 -18.88 26.25
CA ILE A 56 -12.99 -18.66 27.39
C ILE A 56 -12.71 -19.71 28.48
N VAL A 57 -12.63 -20.99 28.11
CA VAL A 57 -12.35 -22.08 29.05
C VAL A 57 -10.96 -21.91 29.67
N LEU A 58 -9.95 -21.48 28.89
CA LEU A 58 -8.62 -21.15 29.41
C LEU A 58 -8.66 -20.01 30.43
N SER A 59 -9.47 -18.98 30.18
CA SER A 59 -9.65 -17.86 31.11
C SER A 59 -10.22 -18.32 32.46
N LEU A 60 -11.24 -19.17 32.43
CA LEU A 60 -11.82 -19.78 33.65
C LEU A 60 -10.83 -20.72 34.35
N ASN A 61 -10.11 -21.53 33.58
CA ASN A 61 -9.09 -22.44 34.11
C ASN A 61 -7.92 -21.68 34.77
N TYR A 62 -7.51 -20.54 34.20
CA TYR A 62 -6.52 -19.66 34.80
C TYR A 62 -7.01 -19.02 36.09
N LEU A 63 -8.26 -18.55 36.13
CA LEU A 63 -8.86 -18.03 37.36
C LEU A 63 -8.90 -19.08 38.47
N PHE A 64 -9.28 -20.31 38.14
CA PHE A 64 -9.22 -21.45 39.07
C PHE A 64 -7.81 -21.68 39.60
N PHE A 65 -6.79 -21.68 38.73
CA PHE A 65 -5.39 -21.78 39.17
C PHE A 65 -5.00 -20.64 40.08
N PHE A 66 -5.34 -19.40 39.75
CA PHE A 66 -4.98 -18.24 40.55
C PHE A 66 -5.55 -18.35 41.98
N ILE A 67 -6.85 -18.68 42.10
CA ILE A 67 -7.54 -18.87 43.38
C ILE A 67 -6.91 -20.03 44.16
N MET A 68 -6.77 -21.20 43.55
CA MET A 68 -6.25 -22.39 44.22
C MET A 68 -4.78 -22.23 44.62
N ASN A 69 -3.98 -21.50 43.84
CA ASN A 69 -2.58 -21.24 44.12
C ASN A 69 -2.39 -20.32 45.33
N ILE A 70 -3.34 -19.40 45.58
CA ILE A 70 -3.42 -18.59 46.80
C ILE A 70 -3.90 -19.43 47.98
N LEU A 71 -5.05 -20.10 47.86
CA LEU A 71 -5.68 -20.86 48.95
C LEU A 71 -4.78 -22.01 49.46
N SER A 72 -4.07 -22.69 48.56
CA SER A 72 -3.16 -23.79 48.92
C SER A 72 -1.77 -23.33 49.37
N GLY A 73 -1.46 -22.04 49.29
CA GLY A 73 -0.12 -21.51 49.56
C GLY A 73 0.96 -21.93 48.55
N ASN A 74 0.58 -22.56 47.43
CA ASN A 74 1.51 -23.07 46.42
C ASN A 74 2.25 -21.94 45.66
N TYR A 75 1.77 -20.70 45.72
CA TYR A 75 2.44 -19.53 45.15
C TYR A 75 3.89 -19.34 45.66
N LYS A 76 4.18 -19.77 46.90
CA LYS A 76 5.50 -19.64 47.54
C LYS A 76 6.63 -20.33 46.77
N TYR A 77 6.31 -21.36 45.98
CA TYR A 77 7.29 -22.08 45.17
C TYR A 77 7.75 -21.33 43.92
N TYR A 78 7.00 -20.33 43.46
CA TYR A 78 7.30 -19.54 42.26
C TYR A 78 8.16 -18.30 42.53
N ILE A 79 8.29 -17.88 43.79
CA ILE A 79 9.01 -16.65 44.16
C ILE A 79 10.51 -16.96 44.30
N PRO A 80 11.39 -16.40 43.44
CA PRO A 80 12.82 -16.64 43.53
C PRO A 80 13.47 -15.90 44.70
N ARG A 81 14.49 -16.51 45.32
CA ARG A 81 15.32 -15.84 46.33
C ARG A 81 16.30 -14.88 45.65
N LEU A 82 16.20 -13.58 45.93
CA LEU A 82 16.99 -12.52 45.27
C LEU A 82 18.51 -12.62 45.50
N LYS A 83 18.95 -13.26 46.59
CA LYS A 83 20.38 -13.39 46.92
C LYS A 83 21.11 -14.28 45.90
N ASN A 84 22.12 -13.71 45.23
CA ASN A 84 22.94 -14.33 44.18
C ASN A 84 22.17 -14.80 42.93
N LEU A 85 21.02 -14.19 42.64
CA LEU A 85 20.16 -14.59 41.51
C LEU A 85 20.88 -14.54 40.15
N PRO A 86 21.63 -13.48 39.75
CA PRO A 86 22.31 -13.46 38.45
C PRO A 86 23.32 -14.59 38.26
N LYS A 87 24.08 -14.92 39.33
CA LYS A 87 25.05 -16.02 39.32
C LYS A 87 24.34 -17.37 39.16
N LYS A 88 23.22 -17.58 39.85
CA LYS A 88 22.42 -18.81 39.75
C LYS A 88 21.79 -18.96 38.36
N LEU A 89 21.28 -17.87 37.77
CA LEU A 89 20.73 -17.88 36.41
C LEU A 89 21.80 -18.23 35.38
N LEU A 90 23.00 -17.68 35.52
CA LEU A 90 24.11 -17.96 34.61
C LEU A 90 24.60 -19.40 34.71
N ILE A 91 24.64 -19.98 35.93
CA ILE A 91 24.94 -21.39 36.16
C ILE A 91 23.87 -22.28 35.51
N GLN A 92 22.59 -21.96 35.72
CA GLN A 92 21.47 -22.74 35.16
C GLN A 92 21.40 -22.64 33.63
N ALA A 93 21.64 -21.45 33.07
CA ALA A 93 21.69 -21.25 31.63
C ALA A 93 22.87 -22.01 31.00
N LYS A 94 24.06 -21.97 31.62
CA LYS A 94 25.22 -22.75 31.16
C LYS A 94 24.93 -24.25 31.20
N PHE A 95 24.25 -24.73 32.25
CA PHE A 95 23.86 -26.13 32.34
C PHE A 95 22.91 -26.54 31.21
N TYR A 96 21.81 -25.81 30.99
CA TYR A 96 20.86 -26.17 29.93
C TYR A 96 21.40 -25.99 28.51
N LEU A 97 22.37 -25.09 28.30
CA LEU A 97 22.98 -24.87 26.99
C LEU A 97 24.13 -25.83 26.70
N ILE A 98 24.82 -26.34 27.72
CA ILE A 98 26.08 -27.10 27.56
C ILE A 98 26.14 -28.29 28.54
N GLY A 99 25.99 -28.02 29.84
CA GLY A 99 26.26 -29.01 30.90
C GLY A 99 25.36 -30.25 30.89
N ILE A 100 24.11 -30.14 30.45
CA ILE A 100 23.18 -31.28 30.33
C ILE A 100 23.69 -32.36 29.36
N PHE A 101 24.42 -31.94 28.35
CA PHE A 101 24.94 -32.81 27.30
C PHE A 101 26.34 -33.36 27.64
N ASP A 102 27.00 -32.78 28.66
CA ASP A 102 28.24 -33.28 29.26
C ASP A 102 27.95 -34.26 30.43
N GLU A 103 26.70 -34.72 30.57
CA GLU A 103 26.20 -35.53 31.70
C GLU A 103 26.50 -34.90 33.07
N GLU A 104 26.60 -33.56 33.14
CA GLU A 104 26.80 -32.88 34.42
C GLU A 104 25.56 -33.10 35.32
N PRO A 105 25.73 -33.24 36.65
CA PRO A 105 24.60 -33.32 37.56
C PRO A 105 23.82 -32.01 37.53
N HIS A 106 22.48 -32.11 37.54
CA HIS A 106 21.62 -30.92 37.51
C HIS A 106 21.98 -29.98 38.68
N PRO A 107 22.26 -28.68 38.44
CA PRO A 107 22.84 -27.77 39.43
C PRO A 107 21.86 -27.34 40.54
N PHE A 108 20.71 -27.99 40.63
CA PHE A 108 19.64 -27.71 41.56
C PHE A 108 18.94 -29.01 41.94
N ALA A 109 19.00 -29.36 43.23
CA ALA A 109 18.32 -30.52 43.79
C ALA A 109 16.88 -30.17 44.21
N VAL A 110 15.92 -31.00 43.80
CA VAL A 110 14.50 -30.82 44.11
C VAL A 110 14.21 -31.36 45.50
N ASN A 111 13.55 -30.57 46.35
CA ASN A 111 13.13 -31.01 47.69
C ASN A 111 11.75 -30.43 48.07
N LYS A 112 11.20 -30.87 49.22
CA LYS A 112 9.86 -30.44 49.72
C LYS A 112 9.71 -28.91 49.84
N GLN A 113 10.81 -28.17 49.97
CA GLN A 113 10.84 -26.72 50.14
C GLN A 113 11.17 -25.96 48.84
N SER A 114 11.67 -26.64 47.79
CA SER A 114 12.11 -26.02 46.54
C SER A 114 11.80 -26.93 45.35
N LYS A 115 10.71 -26.62 44.64
CA LYS A 115 10.20 -27.40 43.49
C LYS A 115 10.87 -27.05 42.17
N PHE A 116 11.36 -25.81 42.03
CA PHE A 116 11.78 -25.26 40.74
C PHE A 116 13.13 -24.57 40.86
N ASN A 117 13.96 -24.72 39.83
CA ASN A 117 15.21 -23.97 39.76
C ASN A 117 14.95 -22.47 39.49
N PRO A 118 15.91 -21.58 39.73
CA PRO A 118 15.71 -20.13 39.59
C PRO A 118 15.29 -19.66 38.19
N MET A 119 15.71 -20.37 37.13
CA MET A 119 15.33 -20.05 35.76
C MET A 119 13.88 -20.46 35.46
N GLN A 120 13.47 -21.64 35.95
CA GLN A 120 12.09 -22.12 35.91
C GLN A 120 11.17 -21.21 36.75
N GLN A 121 11.59 -20.77 37.93
CA GLN A 121 10.81 -19.84 38.77
C GLN A 121 10.53 -18.52 38.02
N LEU A 122 11.54 -17.91 37.42
CA LEU A 122 11.35 -16.70 36.61
C LEU A 122 10.51 -16.98 35.37
N GLY A 123 10.75 -18.08 34.66
CA GLY A 123 9.97 -18.48 33.50
C GLY A 123 8.48 -18.64 33.84
N TYR A 124 8.15 -19.39 34.88
CA TYR A 124 6.76 -19.56 35.32
C TYR A 124 6.15 -18.25 35.84
N LEU A 125 6.93 -17.39 36.51
CA LEU A 125 6.43 -16.10 36.95
C LEU A 125 6.09 -15.18 35.76
N SER A 126 6.99 -15.09 34.77
CA SER A 126 6.76 -14.34 33.54
C SER A 126 5.58 -14.90 32.74
N ILE A 127 5.49 -16.22 32.58
CA ILE A 127 4.43 -16.85 31.80
C ILE A 127 3.09 -16.70 32.50
N MET A 128 2.99 -17.10 33.76
CA MET A 128 1.71 -17.18 34.46
C MET A 128 1.17 -15.83 34.90
N PHE A 129 2.02 -14.86 35.21
CA PHE A 129 1.57 -13.57 35.78
C PHE A 129 1.78 -12.37 34.86
N VAL A 130 2.43 -12.55 33.71
CA VAL A 130 2.58 -11.48 32.69
C VAL A 130 1.96 -11.90 31.37
N LEU A 131 2.50 -12.94 30.72
CA LEU A 131 2.08 -13.30 29.37
C LEU A 131 0.66 -13.89 29.32
N LEU A 132 0.30 -14.77 30.27
CA LEU A 132 -1.03 -15.37 30.30
C LEU A 132 -2.16 -14.35 30.57
N PRO A 133 -2.02 -13.39 31.52
CA PRO A 133 -2.97 -12.29 31.64
C PRO A 133 -3.09 -11.45 30.36
N ILE A 134 -1.97 -11.13 29.71
CA ILE A 134 -1.98 -10.30 28.49
C ILE A 134 -2.69 -11.03 27.33
N ILE A 135 -2.43 -12.33 27.11
CA ILE A 135 -3.12 -13.09 26.05
C ILE A 135 -4.62 -13.20 26.34
N ILE A 136 -5.01 -13.38 27.61
CA ILE A 136 -6.42 -13.42 28.01
C ILE A 136 -7.07 -12.06 27.76
N ILE A 137 -6.50 -10.96 28.26
CA ILE A 137 -7.07 -9.61 28.10
C ILE A 137 -7.19 -9.23 26.62
N SER A 138 -6.14 -9.46 25.83
CA SER A 138 -6.17 -9.19 24.39
C SER A 138 -7.16 -10.09 23.64
N GLY A 139 -7.30 -11.36 24.05
CA GLY A 139 -8.29 -12.28 23.46
C GLY A 139 -9.74 -11.87 23.75
N TRP A 140 -10.03 -11.47 24.99
CA TRP A 140 -11.34 -10.91 25.35
C TRP A 140 -11.65 -9.62 24.61
N ALA A 141 -10.66 -8.74 24.40
CA ALA A 141 -10.83 -7.54 23.61
C ALA A 141 -11.17 -7.86 22.13
N LEU A 142 -10.53 -8.88 21.55
CA LEU A 142 -10.80 -9.33 20.18
C LEU A 142 -12.13 -10.08 20.03
N LEU A 143 -12.65 -10.67 21.11
CA LEU A 143 -13.98 -11.30 21.12
C LEU A 143 -15.11 -10.26 21.08
N PHE A 144 -14.84 -9.02 21.55
CA PHE A 144 -15.79 -7.91 21.54
C PHE A 144 -15.21 -6.70 20.80
N PRO A 145 -14.93 -6.81 19.49
CA PRO A 145 -14.25 -5.75 18.74
C PRO A 145 -15.08 -4.45 18.69
N GLU A 146 -16.40 -4.54 18.82
CA GLU A 146 -17.31 -3.39 18.86
C GLU A 146 -17.14 -2.51 20.11
N LYS A 147 -16.53 -3.05 21.17
CA LYS A 147 -16.20 -2.29 22.39
C LYS A 147 -14.81 -1.66 22.33
N ALA A 148 -14.02 -1.95 21.29
CA ALA A 148 -12.75 -1.30 21.10
C ALA A 148 -13.00 0.18 20.74
N PRO A 149 -12.22 1.12 21.29
CA PRO A 149 -12.32 2.53 20.89
C PRO A 149 -12.09 2.66 19.39
N GLU A 150 -12.71 3.63 18.72
CA GLU A 150 -12.50 3.82 17.27
C GLU A 150 -11.03 4.01 16.93
N ASN A 151 -10.29 4.74 17.78
CA ASN A 151 -8.85 4.93 17.69
C ASN A 151 -8.15 4.66 19.03
N PHE A 152 -6.98 4.02 18.97
CA PHE A 152 -6.08 3.80 20.11
C PHE A 152 -4.65 4.14 19.69
N PHE A 153 -4.08 5.21 20.25
CA PHE A 153 -2.76 5.75 19.87
C PHE A 153 -2.57 5.96 18.35
N GLY A 154 -3.59 6.45 17.66
CA GLY A 154 -3.52 6.74 16.21
C GLY A 154 -3.76 5.55 15.29
N PHE A 155 -3.95 4.35 15.82
CA PHE A 155 -4.38 3.16 15.08
C PHE A 155 -5.88 2.91 15.26
N GLY A 156 -6.52 2.24 14.31
CA GLY A 156 -7.88 1.70 14.51
C GLY A 156 -7.89 0.79 15.74
N GLY A 157 -8.78 1.01 16.70
CA GLY A 157 -8.55 0.53 18.07
C GLY A 157 -8.52 -1.00 18.27
N VAL A 158 -8.88 -1.80 17.27
CA VAL A 158 -8.73 -3.28 17.29
C VAL A 158 -7.28 -3.72 17.03
N TRP A 159 -6.53 -2.96 16.22
CA TRP A 159 -5.19 -3.34 15.74
C TRP A 159 -4.16 -3.59 16.84
N PRO A 160 -4.03 -2.70 17.85
CA PRO A 160 -3.06 -2.89 18.94
C PRO A 160 -3.31 -4.18 19.73
N MET A 161 -4.59 -4.55 19.90
CA MET A 161 -4.99 -5.76 20.58
C MET A 161 -4.69 -7.01 19.73
N ALA A 162 -4.93 -6.94 18.42
CA ALA A 162 -4.59 -8.03 17.49
C ALA A 162 -3.08 -8.32 17.43
N ILE A 163 -2.26 -7.28 17.36
CA ILE A 163 -0.79 -7.39 17.38
C ILE A 163 -0.33 -7.97 18.71
N THR A 164 -0.81 -7.43 19.83
CA THR A 164 -0.46 -7.90 21.17
C THR A 164 -0.81 -9.37 21.35
N HIS A 165 -2.02 -9.77 20.93
CA HIS A 165 -2.48 -11.15 21.03
C HIS A 165 -1.58 -12.10 20.22
N THR A 166 -1.22 -11.70 19.01
CA THR A 166 -0.38 -12.51 18.13
C THR A 166 1.05 -12.65 18.69
N LEU A 167 1.68 -11.55 19.10
CA LEU A 167 3.04 -11.57 19.65
C LEU A 167 3.15 -12.42 20.92
N VAL A 168 2.19 -12.26 21.84
CA VAL A 168 2.15 -13.04 23.07
C VAL A 168 1.84 -14.50 22.78
N GLY A 169 0.97 -14.79 21.81
CA GLY A 169 0.70 -16.15 21.33
C GLY A 169 1.97 -16.85 20.86
N PHE A 170 2.78 -16.19 20.01
CA PHE A 170 4.07 -16.72 19.58
C PHE A 170 5.05 -16.95 20.74
N ALA A 171 5.16 -16.01 21.68
CA ALA A 171 6.02 -16.16 22.85
C ALA A 171 5.61 -17.38 23.70
N LEU A 172 4.30 -17.60 23.87
CA LEU A 172 3.76 -18.75 24.59
C LEU A 172 3.96 -20.08 23.84
N ILE A 173 3.89 -20.09 22.50
CA ILE A 173 4.23 -21.26 21.68
C ILE A 173 5.71 -21.64 21.86
N ILE A 174 6.61 -20.66 21.78
CA ILE A 174 8.05 -20.89 22.00
C ILE A 174 8.26 -21.46 23.40
N PHE A 175 7.63 -20.87 24.41
CA PHE A 175 7.69 -21.39 25.78
C PHE A 175 7.18 -22.83 25.85
N MET A 176 6.06 -23.17 25.21
CA MET A 176 5.51 -24.53 25.21
C MET A 176 6.50 -25.54 24.62
N VAL A 177 7.12 -25.23 23.49
CA VAL A 177 8.13 -26.09 22.85
C VAL A 177 9.34 -26.29 23.77
N VAL A 178 9.88 -25.20 24.32
CA VAL A 178 11.01 -25.25 25.27
C VAL A 178 10.62 -26.03 26.53
N HIS A 179 9.41 -25.82 27.05
CA HIS A 179 8.91 -26.47 28.25
C HIS A 179 8.77 -27.99 28.07
N ILE A 180 8.21 -28.44 26.94
CA ILE A 180 8.12 -29.87 26.60
C ILE A 180 9.51 -30.48 26.46
N TYR A 181 10.42 -29.79 25.78
CA TYR A 181 11.81 -30.23 25.66
C TYR A 181 12.49 -30.36 27.02
N LEU A 182 12.36 -29.36 27.90
CA LEU A 182 12.90 -29.44 29.26
C LEU A 182 12.25 -30.58 30.07
N GLY A 183 10.99 -30.93 29.79
CA GLY A 183 10.33 -32.11 30.35
C GLY A 183 11.01 -33.45 29.99
N THR A 184 11.75 -33.53 28.88
CA THR A 184 12.48 -34.75 28.49
C THR A 184 13.87 -34.84 29.15
N THR A 185 14.28 -33.84 29.93
CA THR A 185 15.64 -33.74 30.51
C THR A 185 15.83 -34.41 31.87
N GLY A 186 14.87 -35.23 32.32
CA GLY A 186 15.06 -36.06 33.52
C GLY A 186 16.01 -37.24 33.28
N HIS A 187 16.33 -38.01 34.32
CA HIS A 187 17.21 -39.20 34.18
C HIS A 187 16.65 -40.22 33.18
N THR A 188 15.32 -40.28 33.02
CA THR A 188 14.68 -40.88 31.85
C THR A 188 13.73 -39.88 31.18
N THR A 189 13.57 -40.00 29.86
CA THR A 189 12.77 -39.08 29.02
C THR A 189 11.32 -38.90 29.48
N GLY A 190 10.76 -39.89 30.18
CA GLY A 190 9.39 -39.86 30.70
C GLY A 190 9.26 -39.53 32.19
N GLU A 191 10.35 -39.35 32.92
CA GLU A 191 10.32 -39.27 34.40
C GLU A 191 9.65 -38.00 34.92
N LEU A 192 10.00 -36.85 34.36
CA LEU A 192 9.41 -35.57 34.74
C LEU A 192 7.93 -35.49 34.33
N PHE A 193 7.57 -36.10 33.18
CA PHE A 193 6.17 -36.24 32.77
C PHE A 193 5.38 -37.17 33.73
N LYS A 194 5.96 -38.30 34.14
CA LYS A 194 5.36 -39.17 35.17
C LYS A 194 5.21 -38.44 36.50
N THR A 195 6.12 -37.52 36.82
CA THR A 195 6.05 -36.72 38.05
C THR A 195 4.82 -35.80 38.06
N ILE A 196 4.55 -35.08 36.96
CA ILE A 196 3.36 -34.20 36.89
C ILE A 196 2.05 -35.00 36.79
N ILE A 197 2.05 -36.19 36.18
CA ILE A 197 0.86 -37.04 36.09
C ILE A 197 0.56 -37.73 37.44
N SER A 198 1.57 -38.32 38.08
CA SER A 198 1.39 -39.11 39.31
C SER A 198 1.38 -38.25 40.58
N GLY A 199 2.02 -37.07 40.55
CA GLY A 199 2.21 -36.19 41.70
C GLY A 199 3.45 -36.52 42.55
N TRP A 200 4.11 -37.65 42.27
CA TRP A 200 5.25 -38.16 43.02
C TRP A 200 6.54 -37.95 42.24
N HIS A 201 7.51 -37.29 42.85
CA HIS A 201 8.87 -37.15 42.34
C HIS A 201 9.76 -38.22 42.96
N LEU A 202 10.56 -38.89 42.13
CA LEU A 202 11.59 -39.82 42.59
C LEU A 202 12.80 -38.99 42.93
N SER A 203 13.17 -38.89 44.21
CA SER A 203 14.51 -38.42 44.53
C SER A 203 15.49 -39.55 44.24
N HIS A 204 16.36 -39.30 43.27
CA HIS A 204 17.66 -39.94 43.25
C HIS A 204 18.43 -39.39 44.46
N GLU A 205 19.41 -40.11 44.99
CA GLU A 205 20.25 -39.61 46.10
C GLU A 205 21.10 -38.42 45.60
N ASP A 206 20.45 -37.29 45.35
CA ASP A 206 21.00 -36.03 44.83
C ASP A 206 21.75 -35.25 45.93
N GLU A 207 22.23 -35.94 46.98
CA GLU A 207 23.09 -35.36 48.00
C GLU A 207 24.48 -35.01 47.43
N GLU A 208 24.92 -35.67 46.35
CA GLU A 208 26.19 -35.35 45.68
C GLU A 208 26.14 -34.02 44.87
N ALA A 209 24.96 -33.56 44.45
CA ALA A 209 24.82 -32.33 43.66
C ALA A 209 25.13 -31.05 44.48
N GLN A 210 24.93 -31.08 45.80
CA GLN A 210 25.35 -29.99 46.70
C GLN A 210 26.88 -29.97 46.93
N ALA A 211 27.58 -31.10 46.79
CA ALA A 211 29.03 -31.16 46.98
C ALA A 211 29.81 -30.53 45.81
N VAL A 212 29.28 -30.62 44.58
CA VAL A 212 29.92 -30.07 43.37
C VAL A 212 29.87 -28.53 43.33
N ILE A 213 28.83 -27.90 43.89
CA ILE A 213 28.73 -26.43 43.96
C ILE A 213 29.68 -25.85 45.02
N THR A 214 30.06 -26.63 46.05
CA THR A 214 30.88 -26.18 47.17
C THR A 214 32.37 -26.31 46.89
N LYS A 215 32.80 -27.27 46.06
CA LYS A 215 34.18 -27.38 45.56
C LYS A 215 34.27 -26.87 44.13
N GLY A 216 34.57 -25.59 43.98
CA GLY A 216 34.73 -24.92 42.69
C GLY A 216 35.71 -25.62 41.75
N LYS A 217 35.21 -26.46 40.85
CA LYS A 217 35.88 -26.79 39.59
C LYS A 217 35.27 -25.93 38.49
N ILE A 218 35.78 -24.71 38.33
CA ILE A 218 35.61 -23.96 37.09
C ILE A 218 36.48 -24.65 36.05
N ARG A 219 35.94 -25.66 35.34
CA ARG A 219 36.59 -26.22 34.16
C ARG A 219 36.74 -25.12 33.09
N GLN A 220 37.89 -25.12 32.41
CA GLN A 220 38.32 -24.12 31.44
C GLN A 220 37.26 -23.83 30.36
N LYS A 221 37.16 -22.55 29.96
CA LYS A 221 36.26 -22.04 28.92
C LYS A 221 36.57 -22.70 27.57
N GLY A 222 35.83 -23.74 27.19
CA GLY A 222 35.73 -24.16 25.80
C GLY A 222 35.09 -23.06 24.95
N LYS A 223 35.53 -22.91 23.69
CA LYS A 223 34.87 -22.03 22.72
C LYS A 223 33.42 -22.49 22.50
N LEU A 224 32.49 -21.54 22.43
CA LEU A 224 31.04 -21.78 22.34
C LEU A 224 30.64 -22.35 20.96
N PHE A 225 31.34 -21.97 19.90
CA PHE A 225 31.09 -22.41 18.54
C PHE A 225 32.27 -23.24 17.98
N PRO A 226 32.06 -23.97 16.87
CA PRO A 226 33.15 -24.59 16.12
C PRO A 226 34.23 -23.60 15.68
N ILE A 227 35.47 -24.08 15.56
CA ILE A 227 36.67 -23.24 15.31
C ILE A 227 36.56 -22.44 14.00
N PHE A 228 35.88 -22.98 12.99
CA PHE A 228 35.75 -22.32 11.68
C PHE A 228 34.92 -21.03 11.69
N PHE A 229 34.10 -20.77 12.71
CA PHE A 229 33.42 -19.47 12.88
C PHE A 229 34.34 -18.36 13.43
N TYR A 230 35.50 -18.72 13.99
CA TYR A 230 36.44 -17.76 14.59
C TYR A 230 37.46 -17.25 13.56
N ASN A 231 36.96 -16.60 12.51
CA ASN A 231 37.78 -15.94 11.50
C ASN A 231 37.35 -14.46 11.34
N PRO A 232 38.23 -13.56 10.88
CA PRO A 232 37.91 -12.13 10.78
C PRO A 232 36.65 -11.83 9.94
N ILE A 233 36.41 -12.59 8.86
CA ILE A 233 35.28 -12.37 7.95
C ILE A 233 33.97 -12.73 8.65
N SER A 234 33.90 -13.88 9.33
CA SER A 234 32.70 -14.28 10.08
C SER A 234 32.45 -13.38 11.28
N ILE A 235 33.49 -12.88 11.96
CA ILE A 235 33.36 -11.92 13.07
C ILE A 235 32.81 -10.59 12.55
N THR A 236 33.37 -10.05 11.47
CA THR A 236 32.87 -8.82 10.83
C THR A 236 31.42 -8.99 10.36
N GLY A 237 31.08 -10.11 9.71
CA GLY A 237 29.71 -10.42 9.31
C GLY A 237 28.74 -10.49 10.49
N SER A 238 29.18 -11.06 11.62
CA SER A 238 28.39 -11.16 12.86
C SER A 238 28.13 -9.78 13.47
N ILE A 239 29.16 -8.93 13.53
CA ILE A 239 29.05 -7.55 14.01
C ILE A 239 28.06 -6.77 13.13
N ILE A 240 28.22 -6.79 11.80
CA ILE A 240 27.34 -6.11 10.85
C ILE A 240 25.89 -6.59 11.04
N SER A 241 25.68 -7.90 11.14
CA SER A 241 24.33 -8.48 11.28
C SER A 241 23.66 -8.03 12.59
N VAL A 242 24.37 -8.06 13.71
CA VAL A 242 23.82 -7.64 15.01
C VAL A 242 23.46 -6.16 15.01
N PHE A 243 24.36 -5.29 14.52
CA PHE A 243 24.08 -3.86 14.47
C PHE A 243 22.96 -3.52 13.49
N ALA A 244 22.91 -4.17 12.32
CA ALA A 244 21.83 -3.98 11.34
C ALA A 244 20.48 -4.44 11.91
N PHE A 245 20.45 -5.56 12.63
CA PHE A 245 19.22 -6.06 13.26
C PHE A 245 18.74 -5.14 14.40
N LEU A 246 19.66 -4.64 15.24
CA LEU A 246 19.33 -3.68 16.29
C LEU A 246 18.83 -2.36 15.70
N ALA A 247 19.50 -1.84 14.67
CA ALA A 247 19.07 -0.64 13.96
C ALA A 247 17.70 -0.82 13.32
N PHE A 248 17.44 -1.97 12.70
CA PHE A 248 16.13 -2.32 12.15
C PHE A 248 15.02 -2.26 13.22
N ILE A 249 15.25 -2.88 14.38
CA ILE A 249 14.30 -2.86 15.50
C ILE A 249 14.07 -1.42 15.98
N ILE A 250 15.14 -0.66 16.21
CA ILE A 250 15.05 0.71 16.72
C ILE A 250 14.30 1.61 15.72
N LEU A 251 14.64 1.54 14.43
CA LEU A 251 13.96 2.32 13.40
C LEU A 251 12.49 1.93 13.27
N THR A 252 12.16 0.65 13.36
CA THR A 252 10.77 0.17 13.39
C THR A 252 10.02 0.72 14.61
N ILE A 253 10.66 0.77 15.78
CA ILE A 253 10.07 1.35 17.00
C ILE A 253 9.88 2.86 16.85
N ILE A 254 10.87 3.57 16.30
CA ILE A 254 10.76 5.01 16.06
C ILE A 254 9.61 5.29 15.09
N GLU A 255 9.52 4.53 14.00
CA GLU A 255 8.46 4.63 13.01
C GLU A 255 7.08 4.29 13.61
N PHE A 256 7.02 3.39 14.59
CA PHE A 256 5.80 3.07 15.32
C PHE A 256 5.35 4.19 16.28
N ILE A 257 6.29 4.94 16.87
CA ILE A 257 5.99 6.01 17.85
C ILE A 257 5.82 7.37 17.17
N ALA A 258 6.50 7.61 16.06
CA ALA A 258 6.52 8.89 15.38
C ALA A 258 5.17 9.18 14.70
N THR A 259 4.63 10.39 14.92
CA THR A 259 3.39 10.85 14.30
C THR A 259 3.58 11.27 12.84
N GLU A 260 4.80 11.64 12.46
CA GLU A 260 5.20 11.94 11.08
C GLU A 260 6.57 11.33 10.82
N THR A 261 6.71 10.63 9.70
CA THR A 261 7.97 10.03 9.26
C THR A 261 8.34 10.63 7.91
N GLY A 262 9.63 10.81 7.65
CA GLY A 262 10.09 11.32 6.36
C GLY A 262 9.87 10.28 5.25
N ALA A 263 9.61 10.74 4.03
CA ALA A 263 9.38 9.90 2.85
C ALA A 263 10.51 8.94 2.46
N TYR A 264 11.63 8.90 3.19
CA TYR A 264 12.71 7.94 2.97
C TYR A 264 12.91 6.97 4.13
N THR A 265 12.25 7.21 5.27
CA THR A 265 12.40 6.39 6.48
C THR A 265 11.98 4.96 6.20
N GLY A 266 10.81 4.74 5.57
CA GLY A 266 10.34 3.40 5.20
C GLY A 266 11.29 2.64 4.27
N ILE A 267 11.94 3.34 3.31
CA ILE A 267 12.96 2.72 2.43
C ILE A 267 14.17 2.26 3.25
N ILE A 268 14.68 3.12 4.13
CA ILE A 268 15.86 2.82 4.94
C ILE A 268 15.54 1.67 5.92
N THR A 269 14.40 1.75 6.61
CA THR A 269 13.97 0.77 7.61
C THR A 269 13.67 -0.58 6.96
N PHE A 270 12.80 -0.64 5.96
CA PHE A 270 12.26 -1.90 5.46
C PHE A 270 13.00 -2.49 4.26
N VAL A 271 13.84 -1.73 3.57
CA VAL A 271 14.67 -2.22 2.44
C VAL A 271 16.16 -2.16 2.79
N GLY A 272 16.63 -1.01 3.27
CA GLY A 272 18.05 -0.76 3.56
C GLY A 272 18.60 -1.68 4.65
N MET A 273 18.01 -1.65 5.86
CA MET A 273 18.52 -2.42 7.00
C MET A 273 18.47 -3.95 6.77
N PRO A 274 17.37 -4.54 6.23
CA PRO A 274 17.35 -5.95 5.87
C PRO A 274 18.42 -6.32 4.84
N SER A 275 18.70 -5.46 3.85
CA SER A 275 19.75 -5.72 2.85
C SER A 275 21.15 -5.78 3.50
N ILE A 276 21.45 -4.88 4.44
CA ILE A 276 22.72 -4.87 5.19
C ILE A 276 22.81 -6.11 6.09
N LEU A 277 21.72 -6.50 6.73
CA LEU A 277 21.64 -7.72 7.55
C LEU A 277 21.94 -8.98 6.71
N LEU A 278 21.31 -9.11 5.55
CA LEU A 278 21.57 -10.22 4.61
C LEU A 278 23.02 -10.24 4.12
N PHE A 279 23.60 -9.07 3.85
CA PHE A 279 25.02 -8.96 3.51
C PHE A 279 25.93 -9.42 4.65
N GLY A 280 25.62 -9.04 5.90
CA GLY A 280 26.34 -9.52 7.09
C GLY A 280 26.31 -11.04 7.22
N ILE A 281 25.14 -11.65 7.00
CA ILE A 281 24.97 -13.11 7.04
C ILE A 281 25.75 -13.80 5.92
N LEU A 282 25.73 -13.23 4.71
CA LEU A 282 26.52 -13.74 3.58
C LEU A 282 28.02 -13.75 3.92
N LEU A 283 28.53 -12.73 4.59
CA LEU A 283 29.92 -12.72 5.08
C LEU A 283 30.18 -13.81 6.12
N ILE A 284 29.24 -14.11 7.02
CA ILE A 284 29.38 -15.23 7.97
C ILE A 284 29.55 -16.55 7.23
N ILE A 285 28.71 -16.81 6.22
CA ILE A 285 28.74 -18.03 5.40
C ILE A 285 30.04 -18.13 4.59
N ILE A 286 30.45 -17.05 3.93
CA ILE A 286 31.69 -17.01 3.15
C ILE A 286 32.90 -17.21 4.06
N GLY A 287 32.93 -16.53 5.22
CA GLY A 287 34.00 -16.63 6.21
C GLY A 287 34.15 -18.04 6.75
N SER A 288 33.04 -18.68 7.15
CA SER A 288 33.04 -20.04 7.69
C SER A 288 33.47 -21.06 6.63
N PHE A 289 32.99 -20.93 5.40
CA PHE A 289 33.36 -21.80 4.28
C PHE A 289 34.84 -21.66 3.90
N ARG A 290 35.36 -20.42 3.83
CA ARG A 290 36.77 -20.15 3.50
C ARG A 290 37.69 -20.68 4.59
N GLU A 291 37.35 -20.45 5.85
CA GLU A 291 38.12 -20.92 6.99
C GLU A 291 38.12 -22.45 7.06
N ASN A 292 36.98 -23.10 6.83
CA ASN A 292 36.90 -24.55 6.73
C ASN A 292 37.80 -25.11 5.62
N ARG A 293 37.78 -24.50 4.43
CA ARG A 293 38.70 -24.88 3.32
C ARG A 293 40.18 -24.65 3.65
N ARG A 294 40.51 -23.63 4.44
CA ARG A 294 41.88 -23.39 4.92
C ARG A 294 42.32 -24.48 5.88
N LEU A 295 41.47 -24.82 6.85
CA LEU A 295 41.74 -25.86 7.84
C LEU A 295 41.91 -27.24 7.19
N LEU A 296 41.19 -27.53 6.11
CA LEU A 296 41.36 -28.77 5.30
C LEU A 296 42.66 -28.82 4.47
N LYS A 297 43.34 -27.69 4.25
CA LYS A 297 44.59 -27.61 3.45
C LYS A 297 45.87 -27.60 4.28
N VAL A 298 45.78 -27.15 5.54
CA VAL A 298 46.89 -27.22 6.50
C VAL A 298 46.91 -28.64 7.05
N GLU A 299 48.08 -29.28 7.21
CA GLU A 299 48.29 -30.67 7.67
C GLU A 299 47.80 -30.99 9.10
N VAL A 300 46.82 -30.26 9.62
CA VAL A 300 45.96 -30.74 10.71
C VAL A 300 44.81 -31.48 10.03
N ALA A 301 45.08 -32.66 9.45
CA ALA A 301 44.05 -33.47 8.84
C ALA A 301 42.98 -33.80 9.91
N PRO A 302 41.75 -33.26 9.82
CA PRO A 302 40.66 -33.95 10.48
C PRO A 302 40.46 -35.26 9.70
N GLU A 303 40.25 -36.39 10.39
CA GLU A 303 39.91 -37.67 9.75
C GLU A 303 38.69 -37.53 8.81
N GLU A 304 37.87 -36.50 9.04
CA GLU A 304 36.66 -36.20 8.29
C GLU A 304 36.81 -34.92 7.43
N LYS A 305 36.66 -35.08 6.12
CA LYS A 305 36.87 -34.02 5.10
C LYS A 305 35.72 -33.02 4.99
N LEU A 306 34.61 -33.28 5.66
CA LEU A 306 33.41 -32.44 5.73
C LEU A 306 33.10 -32.15 7.19
N PRO A 307 32.44 -31.01 7.53
CA PRO A 307 31.96 -30.78 8.88
C PRO A 307 30.97 -31.89 9.25
N VAL A 308 31.33 -32.71 10.23
CA VAL A 308 30.44 -33.75 10.74
C VAL A 308 29.55 -33.18 11.81
N ILE A 309 28.26 -33.19 11.52
CA ILE A 309 27.22 -32.81 12.48
C ILE A 309 26.96 -34.03 13.36
N ASP A 310 27.83 -34.23 14.34
CA ASP A 310 27.60 -35.21 15.39
C ASP A 310 26.60 -34.66 16.40
N LEU A 311 25.35 -35.11 16.32
CA LEU A 311 24.31 -34.77 17.28
C LEU A 311 24.49 -35.46 18.64
N ASN A 312 25.51 -36.28 18.83
CA ASN A 312 25.92 -36.73 20.16
C ASN A 312 26.94 -35.77 20.80
N ASN A 313 27.48 -34.81 20.04
CA ASN A 313 28.41 -33.81 20.55
C ASN A 313 27.65 -32.59 21.13
N PRO A 314 27.89 -32.23 22.41
CA PRO A 314 27.22 -31.12 23.10
C PRO A 314 27.39 -29.77 22.40
N LYS A 315 28.54 -29.53 21.77
CA LYS A 315 28.83 -28.27 21.07
C LYS A 315 28.07 -28.15 19.75
N HIS A 316 27.85 -29.27 19.07
CA HIS A 316 27.09 -29.30 17.82
C HIS A 316 25.59 -29.13 18.09
N GLN A 317 25.07 -29.77 19.15
CA GLN A 317 23.69 -29.59 19.60
C GLN A 317 23.43 -28.13 20.03
N ALA A 318 24.30 -27.54 20.84
CA ALA A 318 24.18 -26.14 21.26
C ALA A 318 24.24 -25.17 20.08
N ALA A 319 25.20 -25.38 19.15
CA ALA A 319 25.31 -24.59 17.94
C ALA A 319 24.06 -24.73 17.06
N LEU A 320 23.49 -25.94 16.94
CA LEU A 320 22.26 -26.19 16.19
C LEU A 320 21.05 -25.47 16.81
N ILE A 321 20.86 -25.56 18.13
CA ILE A 321 19.73 -24.91 18.83
C ILE A 321 19.84 -23.39 18.69
N VAL A 322 21.00 -22.82 19.00
CA VAL A 322 21.22 -21.36 18.91
C VAL A 322 21.05 -20.87 17.46
N SER A 323 21.60 -21.61 16.49
CA SER A 323 21.45 -21.25 15.07
C SER A 323 20.00 -21.36 14.62
N THR A 324 19.27 -22.39 15.06
CA THR A 324 17.84 -22.57 14.71
C THR A 324 16.99 -21.43 15.27
N VAL A 325 17.17 -21.07 16.54
CA VAL A 325 16.45 -19.94 17.17
C VAL A 325 16.80 -18.63 16.47
N ALA A 326 18.08 -18.39 16.19
CA ALA A 326 18.51 -17.19 15.48
C ALA A 326 17.93 -17.12 14.05
N ILE A 327 17.89 -18.24 13.32
CA ILE A 327 17.28 -18.33 11.99
C ILE A 327 15.77 -18.06 12.07
N VAL A 328 15.05 -18.62 13.03
CA VAL A 328 13.60 -18.38 13.18
C VAL A 328 13.30 -16.91 13.46
N ILE A 329 14.07 -16.27 14.34
CA ILE A 329 13.93 -14.83 14.64
C ILE A 329 14.22 -14.01 13.39
N LEU A 330 15.32 -14.33 12.71
CA LEU A 330 15.75 -13.62 11.51
C LEU A 330 14.74 -13.76 10.36
N VAL A 331 14.25 -14.97 10.09
CA VAL A 331 13.26 -15.23 9.04
C VAL A 331 11.98 -14.49 9.37
N SER A 332 11.49 -14.57 10.62
CA SER A 332 10.31 -13.82 11.05
C SER A 332 10.47 -12.31 10.84
N ALA A 333 11.62 -11.75 11.25
CA ALA A 333 11.92 -10.33 11.06
C ALA A 333 12.04 -9.94 9.58
N THR A 334 12.62 -10.81 8.76
CA THR A 334 12.77 -10.58 7.32
C THR A 334 11.44 -10.66 6.60
N VAL A 335 10.57 -11.61 6.96
CA VAL A 335 9.20 -11.72 6.43
C VAL A 335 8.40 -10.47 6.81
N TYR A 336 8.45 -10.05 8.07
CA TYR A 336 7.80 -8.83 8.53
C TYR A 336 8.33 -7.58 7.78
N GLY A 337 9.66 -7.43 7.71
CA GLY A 337 10.30 -6.33 7.01
C GLY A 337 9.95 -6.32 5.52
N SER A 338 9.91 -7.49 4.87
CA SER A 338 9.53 -7.61 3.45
C SER A 338 8.07 -7.24 3.22
N PHE A 339 7.18 -7.63 4.13
CA PHE A 339 5.77 -7.25 4.08
C PHE A 339 5.59 -5.74 4.26
N LYS A 340 6.29 -5.13 5.21
CA LYS A 340 6.26 -3.67 5.40
C LYS A 340 6.88 -2.91 4.24
N ALA A 341 7.99 -3.40 3.68
CA ALA A 341 8.57 -2.86 2.47
C ALA A 341 7.58 -2.90 1.31
N TYR A 342 6.85 -4.01 1.19
CA TYR A 342 5.79 -4.17 0.20
C TYR A 342 4.67 -3.14 0.39
N GLU A 343 4.08 -3.04 1.59
CA GLU A 343 3.01 -2.07 1.88
C GLU A 343 3.45 -0.63 1.59
N TYR A 344 4.69 -0.29 1.99
CA TYR A 344 5.25 1.03 1.77
C TYR A 344 5.48 1.31 0.27
N MET A 345 6.06 0.38 -0.49
CA MET A 345 6.28 0.54 -1.94
C MET A 345 4.97 0.61 -2.75
N ASP A 346 3.85 0.17 -2.17
CA ASP A 346 2.53 0.20 -2.77
C ASP A 346 1.67 1.38 -2.24
N SER A 347 2.27 2.26 -1.44
CA SER A 347 1.62 3.47 -0.93
C SER A 347 1.60 4.62 -1.94
N ASP A 348 0.65 5.53 -1.77
CA ASP A 348 0.56 6.77 -2.56
C ASP A 348 1.76 7.68 -2.32
N GLU A 349 2.27 7.71 -1.09
CA GLU A 349 3.47 8.45 -0.74
C GLU A 349 4.66 7.96 -1.55
N PHE A 350 4.91 6.64 -1.58
CA PHE A 350 6.01 6.10 -2.36
C PHE A 350 5.86 6.42 -3.86
N CYS A 351 4.68 6.18 -4.42
CA CYS A 351 4.41 6.40 -5.84
C CYS A 351 4.51 7.88 -6.26
N GLY A 352 4.07 8.80 -5.38
CA GLY A 352 3.98 10.22 -5.67
C GLY A 352 5.23 11.03 -5.30
N THR A 353 5.90 10.66 -4.22
CA THR A 353 6.96 11.48 -3.61
C THR A 353 8.36 10.98 -3.92
N VAL A 354 8.63 9.68 -4.02
CA VAL A 354 10.03 9.20 -4.14
C VAL A 354 10.74 9.73 -5.39
N CYS A 355 10.00 9.90 -6.49
CA CYS A 355 10.54 10.45 -7.74
C CYS A 355 10.46 11.99 -7.81
N HIS A 356 10.10 12.67 -6.72
CA HIS A 356 9.89 14.11 -6.50
C HIS A 356 9.64 14.92 -7.77
N GLN A 357 10.67 15.29 -8.54
CA GLN A 357 10.50 16.08 -9.76
C GLN A 357 9.68 15.38 -10.86
N VAL A 358 9.86 14.09 -11.10
CA VAL A 358 9.21 13.44 -12.26
C VAL A 358 7.73 13.22 -12.03
N MET A 359 7.35 12.88 -10.79
CA MET A 359 5.98 12.51 -10.42
C MET A 359 5.16 13.65 -9.80
N GLU A 360 5.79 14.74 -9.34
CA GLU A 360 5.10 15.91 -8.79
C GLU A 360 3.91 16.38 -9.65
N PRO A 361 4.00 16.47 -11.00
CA PRO A 361 2.87 16.90 -11.80
C PRO A 361 1.65 15.96 -11.71
N GLU A 362 1.88 14.64 -11.74
CA GLU A 362 0.79 13.65 -11.71
C GLU A 362 0.25 13.49 -10.28
N PHE A 363 1.11 13.57 -9.26
CA PHE A 363 0.74 13.49 -7.84
C PHE A 363 -0.04 14.72 -7.36
N THR A 364 0.37 15.93 -7.79
CA THR A 364 -0.36 17.17 -7.50
C THR A 364 -1.76 17.14 -8.14
N ALA A 365 -1.87 16.65 -9.37
CA ALA A 365 -3.15 16.49 -10.04
C ALA A 365 -4.03 15.41 -9.37
N TYR A 366 -3.43 14.30 -8.92
CA TYR A 366 -4.09 13.24 -8.16
C TYR A 366 -4.74 13.77 -6.88
N GLY A 367 -3.98 14.53 -6.06
CA GLY A 367 -4.47 15.10 -4.80
C GLY A 367 -5.67 16.05 -4.98
N ASN A 368 -5.78 16.68 -6.15
CA ASN A 368 -6.86 17.61 -6.51
C ASN A 368 -8.01 16.96 -7.31
N SER A 369 -8.06 15.62 -7.36
CA SER A 369 -9.04 14.88 -8.15
C SER A 369 -10.15 14.22 -7.33
N ALA A 370 -11.20 13.76 -8.01
CA ALA A 370 -12.27 12.95 -7.39
C ALA A 370 -11.78 11.57 -6.89
N HIS A 371 -10.55 11.18 -7.26
CA HIS A 371 -9.96 9.90 -6.91
C HIS A 371 -8.77 10.05 -5.94
N SER A 372 -8.60 11.21 -5.30
CA SER A 372 -7.49 11.49 -4.36
C SER A 372 -7.40 10.55 -3.16
N HIS A 373 -8.44 9.74 -2.93
CA HIS A 373 -8.52 8.74 -1.86
C HIS A 373 -8.49 7.30 -2.40
N VAL A 374 -8.29 7.12 -3.71
CA VAL A 374 -8.16 5.81 -4.35
C VAL A 374 -6.69 5.56 -4.62
N GLY A 375 -6.08 4.69 -3.81
CA GLY A 375 -4.64 4.46 -3.86
C GLY A 375 -4.13 4.08 -5.25
N CYS A 376 -2.96 4.61 -5.62
CA CYS A 376 -2.35 4.53 -6.95
C CYS A 376 -2.31 3.10 -7.50
N VAL A 377 -1.98 2.13 -6.62
CA VAL A 377 -1.85 0.71 -6.97
C VAL A 377 -3.15 0.05 -7.40
N LYS A 378 -4.31 0.57 -6.98
CA LYS A 378 -5.63 0.05 -7.39
C LYS A 378 -5.85 0.22 -8.90
N CYS A 379 -5.28 1.27 -9.49
CA CYS A 379 -5.35 1.55 -10.92
C CYS A 379 -4.12 1.03 -11.68
N HIS A 380 -2.92 1.18 -11.12
CA HIS A 380 -1.66 0.96 -11.85
C HIS A 380 -1.02 -0.42 -11.69
N ILE A 381 -1.22 -1.13 -10.56
CA ILE A 381 -0.56 -2.41 -10.29
C ILE A 381 -1.57 -3.56 -10.34
N GLY A 382 -2.67 -3.46 -9.60
CA GLY A 382 -3.67 -4.52 -9.49
C GLY A 382 -3.35 -5.61 -8.47
N PRO A 383 -4.35 -6.39 -8.02
CA PRO A 383 -4.14 -7.45 -7.04
C PRO A 383 -3.50 -8.70 -7.67
N GLY A 384 -2.86 -9.51 -6.84
CA GLY A 384 -2.33 -10.82 -7.20
C GLY A 384 -0.83 -10.87 -7.48
N ALA A 385 -0.24 -12.06 -7.31
CA ALA A 385 1.21 -12.27 -7.38
C ALA A 385 1.82 -11.95 -8.77
N GLU A 386 1.10 -12.22 -9.85
CA GLU A 386 1.59 -11.94 -11.22
C GLU A 386 1.80 -10.44 -11.45
N TRP A 387 0.82 -9.63 -11.05
CA TRP A 387 0.86 -8.17 -11.16
C TRP A 387 1.88 -7.55 -10.22
N PHE A 388 2.05 -8.13 -9.04
CA PHE A 388 3.14 -7.79 -8.15
C PHE A 388 4.50 -7.97 -8.85
N VAL A 389 4.79 -9.14 -9.41
CA VAL A 389 6.08 -9.39 -10.10
C VAL A 389 6.27 -8.44 -11.29
N LYS A 390 5.26 -8.30 -12.16
CA LYS A 390 5.32 -7.41 -13.33
C LYS A 390 5.60 -5.96 -12.93
N SER A 391 4.91 -5.45 -11.92
CA SER A 391 5.07 -4.08 -11.45
C SER A 391 6.44 -3.82 -10.81
N LYS A 392 7.03 -4.79 -10.10
CA LYS A 392 8.37 -4.62 -9.54
C LYS A 392 9.45 -4.66 -10.62
N ILE A 393 9.30 -5.51 -11.64
CA ILE A 393 10.21 -5.52 -12.80
C ILE A 393 10.11 -4.19 -13.57
N SER A 394 8.90 -3.75 -13.92
CA SER A 394 8.72 -2.48 -14.64
C SER A 394 9.15 -1.28 -13.79
N GLY A 395 8.84 -1.29 -12.48
CA GLY A 395 9.27 -0.28 -11.51
C GLY A 395 10.79 -0.17 -11.40
N SER A 396 11.53 -1.28 -11.47
CA SER A 396 13.00 -1.26 -11.49
C SER A 396 13.55 -0.53 -12.72
N TYR A 397 12.91 -0.70 -13.88
CA TYR A 397 13.27 0.04 -15.10
C TYR A 397 12.88 1.52 -15.01
N GLN A 398 11.77 1.85 -14.35
CA GLN A 398 11.40 3.24 -14.09
C GLN A 398 12.40 3.92 -13.16
N LEU A 399 12.83 3.25 -12.08
CA LEU A 399 13.86 3.75 -11.18
C LEU A 399 15.18 3.98 -11.92
N TYR A 400 15.60 3.03 -12.76
CA TYR A 400 16.73 3.19 -13.67
C TYR A 400 16.55 4.41 -14.60
N SER A 401 15.37 4.55 -15.20
CA SER A 401 15.06 5.65 -16.12
C SER A 401 15.15 7.01 -15.42
N VAL A 402 14.68 7.12 -14.17
CA VAL A 402 14.78 8.34 -13.36
C VAL A 402 16.22 8.61 -12.97
N ALA A 403 16.95 7.61 -12.46
CA ALA A 403 18.35 7.73 -12.04
C ALA A 403 19.28 8.20 -13.17
N PHE A 404 19.07 7.69 -14.38
CA PHE A 404 19.87 8.03 -15.57
C PHE A 404 19.20 9.10 -16.47
N LYS A 405 18.11 9.73 -16.03
CA LYS A 405 17.35 10.76 -16.77
C LYS A 405 16.90 10.32 -18.18
N LYS A 406 16.59 9.02 -18.35
CA LYS A 406 16.11 8.41 -19.60
C LYS A 406 14.58 8.35 -19.68
N TYR A 407 13.92 9.50 -19.65
CA TYR A 407 12.46 9.59 -19.73
C TYR A 407 11.99 10.77 -20.60
N PRO A 408 10.83 10.67 -21.26
CA PRO A 408 10.27 11.78 -22.04
C PRO A 408 9.71 12.89 -21.13
N ARG A 409 9.72 14.12 -21.64
CA ARG A 409 9.11 15.29 -20.99
C ARG A 409 8.19 16.02 -21.99
N PRO A 410 6.87 16.01 -21.81
CA PRO A 410 6.12 15.34 -20.73
C PRO A 410 6.09 13.82 -20.85
N ILE A 411 5.63 13.15 -19.79
CA ILE A 411 5.36 11.70 -19.82
C ILE A 411 4.26 11.42 -20.85
N LYS A 412 4.52 10.49 -21.77
CA LYS A 412 3.61 10.18 -22.87
C LYS A 412 2.32 9.54 -22.35
N THR A 413 1.20 9.97 -22.92
CA THR A 413 -0.12 9.33 -22.76
C THR A 413 -0.68 8.99 -24.14
N PRO A 414 -1.50 7.93 -24.27
CA PRO A 414 -1.99 7.05 -23.21
C PRO A 414 -0.93 6.11 -22.61
N VAL A 415 -1.15 5.63 -21.39
CA VAL A 415 -0.31 4.58 -20.78
C VAL A 415 -0.70 3.24 -21.43
N HIS A 416 0.21 2.63 -22.17
CA HIS A 416 -0.07 1.42 -22.96
C HIS A 416 -0.27 0.18 -22.08
N ASP A 417 0.40 0.10 -20.93
CA ASP A 417 0.34 -1.03 -20.01
C ASP A 417 -0.69 -0.85 -18.89
N LEU A 418 -1.62 0.11 -19.05
CA LEU A 418 -2.68 0.29 -18.07
C LEU A 418 -3.67 -0.87 -18.16
N ARG A 419 -4.05 -1.39 -16.98
CA ARG A 419 -5.03 -2.48 -16.86
C ARG A 419 -6.38 -2.09 -17.46
N PRO A 420 -7.08 -3.02 -18.11
CA PRO A 420 -8.35 -2.74 -18.77
C PRO A 420 -9.43 -2.33 -17.76
N ALA A 421 -10.42 -1.55 -18.20
CA ALA A 421 -11.46 -0.99 -17.33
C ALA A 421 -12.16 -2.01 -16.38
N PRO A 422 -12.46 -3.27 -16.78
CA PRO A 422 -13.03 -4.28 -15.89
C PRO A 422 -12.21 -4.56 -14.62
N GLN A 423 -10.89 -4.39 -14.73
CA GLN A 423 -9.94 -4.68 -13.67
C GLN A 423 -9.56 -3.43 -12.85
N THR A 424 -10.00 -2.24 -13.27
CA THR A 424 -9.69 -0.95 -12.65
C THR A 424 -10.96 -0.19 -12.31
N CYS A 425 -11.58 0.46 -13.30
CA CYS A 425 -12.76 1.32 -13.13
C CYS A 425 -13.97 0.52 -12.60
N GLU A 426 -14.20 -0.67 -13.13
CA GLU A 426 -15.42 -1.44 -12.85
C GLU A 426 -15.44 -2.09 -11.46
N GLN A 427 -14.31 -2.05 -10.75
CA GLN A 427 -14.22 -2.49 -9.35
C GLN A 427 -14.99 -1.56 -8.40
N CYS A 428 -15.27 -0.32 -8.83
CA CYS A 428 -16.06 0.66 -8.08
C CYS A 428 -17.22 1.25 -8.90
N HIS A 429 -17.15 1.22 -10.24
CA HIS A 429 -18.19 1.76 -11.13
C HIS A 429 -18.87 0.64 -11.92
N SER A 430 -20.09 0.25 -11.53
CA SER A 430 -20.80 -0.84 -12.22
C SER A 430 -21.22 -0.44 -13.64
N PRO A 431 -20.84 -1.22 -14.68
CA PRO A 431 -21.32 -1.01 -16.04
C PRO A 431 -22.82 -1.24 -16.23
N SER A 432 -23.45 -2.01 -15.34
CA SER A 432 -24.89 -2.31 -15.40
C SER A 432 -25.76 -1.18 -14.86
N HIS A 433 -25.17 -0.18 -14.22
CA HIS A 433 -25.93 0.93 -13.66
C HIS A 433 -26.38 1.92 -14.75
N PHE A 434 -27.68 2.15 -14.85
CA PHE A 434 -28.24 3.16 -15.74
C PHE A 434 -28.17 4.54 -15.08
N TYR A 435 -27.53 5.51 -15.73
CA TYR A 435 -27.48 6.88 -15.26
C TYR A 435 -28.57 7.72 -15.95
N SER A 436 -29.44 8.35 -15.16
CA SER A 436 -30.40 9.33 -15.67
C SER A 436 -29.71 10.56 -16.28
N GLU A 437 -30.49 11.41 -16.96
CA GLU A 437 -29.97 12.67 -17.47
C GLU A 437 -29.43 13.52 -16.31
N LYS A 438 -28.21 14.05 -16.48
CA LYS A 438 -27.53 14.84 -15.45
C LYS A 438 -27.61 16.31 -15.80
N ASN A 439 -28.16 17.12 -14.90
CA ASN A 439 -28.08 18.58 -15.05
C ASN A 439 -26.64 19.05 -14.83
N ILE A 440 -26.09 19.76 -15.81
CA ILE A 440 -24.77 20.36 -15.76
C ILE A 440 -24.91 21.85 -16.07
N SER A 441 -24.41 22.68 -15.16
CA SER A 441 -24.39 24.14 -15.31
C SER A 441 -22.96 24.64 -15.41
N PHE A 442 -22.74 25.57 -16.33
CA PHE A 442 -21.47 26.25 -16.53
C PHE A 442 -21.68 27.76 -16.43
N ASP A 443 -20.80 28.40 -15.66
CA ASP A 443 -20.68 29.85 -15.62
C ASP A 443 -19.38 30.24 -16.30
N PHE A 444 -19.49 31.07 -17.32
CA PHE A 444 -18.38 31.60 -18.09
C PHE A 444 -18.29 33.10 -17.88
N PHE A 445 -17.07 33.62 -18.00
CA PHE A 445 -16.82 35.06 -18.03
C PHE A 445 -16.12 35.37 -19.36
N THR A 446 -16.62 36.36 -20.09
CA THR A 446 -16.00 36.84 -21.33
C THR A 446 -14.69 37.56 -21.02
N SER A 447 -13.88 37.76 -22.06
CA SER A 447 -12.60 38.48 -21.95
C SER A 447 -12.73 39.99 -22.20
N ASP A 448 -13.93 40.55 -22.04
CA ASP A 448 -14.18 41.98 -22.16
C ASP A 448 -13.80 42.73 -20.87
N SER A 449 -13.99 44.05 -20.86
CA SER A 449 -13.67 44.90 -19.71
C SER A 449 -14.55 44.64 -18.49
N LEU A 450 -15.77 44.16 -18.68
CA LEU A 450 -16.73 43.91 -17.60
C LEU A 450 -16.65 42.48 -17.07
N ASN A 451 -15.85 41.64 -17.72
CA ASN A 451 -15.85 40.19 -17.55
C ASN A 451 -17.28 39.62 -17.63
N SER A 452 -18.05 40.02 -18.64
CA SER A 452 -19.49 39.72 -18.72
C SER A 452 -19.78 38.23 -18.49
N GLU A 453 -20.74 37.96 -17.61
CA GLU A 453 -21.10 36.60 -17.20
C GLU A 453 -22.02 35.95 -18.26
N TYR A 454 -21.71 34.70 -18.62
CA TYR A 454 -22.53 33.83 -19.46
C TYR A 454 -22.87 32.57 -18.69
N LYS A 455 -24.16 32.29 -18.48
CA LYS A 455 -24.63 31.09 -17.78
C LYS A 455 -25.30 30.17 -18.77
N ILE A 456 -25.03 28.87 -18.67
CA ILE A 456 -25.69 27.85 -19.46
C ILE A 456 -25.90 26.60 -18.62
N SER A 457 -27.10 26.04 -18.68
CA SER A 457 -27.43 24.74 -18.08
C SER A 457 -27.98 23.80 -19.12
N MET A 458 -27.58 22.55 -19.02
CA MET A 458 -27.96 21.51 -19.97
C MET A 458 -28.19 20.18 -19.24
N LEU A 459 -29.10 19.37 -19.78
CA LEU A 459 -29.28 17.99 -19.38
C LEU A 459 -28.38 17.12 -20.26
N LEU A 460 -27.35 16.54 -19.66
CA LEU A 460 -26.48 15.57 -20.33
C LEU A 460 -27.15 14.21 -20.32
N LYS A 461 -27.35 13.63 -21.51
CA LYS A 461 -27.97 12.32 -21.72
C LYS A 461 -26.97 11.20 -21.43
N THR A 462 -26.52 11.08 -20.18
CA THR A 462 -25.51 10.09 -19.77
C THR A 462 -25.93 8.68 -20.18
N GLY A 463 -27.11 8.26 -19.72
CA GLY A 463 -27.73 6.99 -20.09
C GLY A 463 -26.91 5.76 -19.66
N GLY A 464 -26.99 4.71 -20.45
CA GLY A 464 -26.49 3.37 -20.15
C GLY A 464 -27.55 2.33 -20.48
N GLY A 465 -27.42 1.12 -19.96
CA GLY A 465 -28.48 0.12 -20.09
C GLY A 465 -28.08 -1.28 -19.67
N SER A 466 -28.98 -1.97 -18.97
CA SER A 466 -28.90 -3.42 -18.76
C SER A 466 -29.83 -4.13 -19.74
N VAL A 467 -29.50 -5.39 -20.07
CA VAL A 467 -30.32 -6.19 -20.99
C VAL A 467 -31.71 -6.43 -20.40
N GLU A 468 -31.84 -6.51 -19.07
CA GLU A 468 -33.12 -6.78 -18.41
C GLU A 468 -34.09 -5.59 -18.43
N LEU A 469 -33.57 -4.35 -18.40
CA LEU A 469 -34.40 -3.14 -18.26
C LEU A 469 -34.80 -2.51 -19.59
N GLY A 470 -34.22 -2.93 -20.73
CA GLY A 470 -34.57 -2.45 -22.07
C GLY A 470 -34.21 -0.98 -22.37
N ASN A 471 -33.80 -0.20 -21.36
CA ASN A 471 -33.41 1.20 -21.49
C ASN A 471 -31.99 1.31 -22.04
N ASN A 472 -31.85 1.37 -23.37
CA ASN A 472 -30.58 1.59 -24.07
C ASN A 472 -30.56 2.98 -24.72
N GLN A 473 -30.30 4.02 -23.93
CA GLN A 473 -30.27 5.41 -24.41
C GLN A 473 -29.06 6.17 -23.86
N GLY A 474 -28.76 7.35 -24.43
CA GLY A 474 -27.68 8.23 -24.01
C GLY A 474 -26.29 7.92 -24.57
N ILE A 475 -25.30 8.72 -24.13
CA ILE A 475 -23.93 8.75 -24.68
C ILE A 475 -23.04 7.61 -24.18
N HIS A 476 -23.40 6.93 -23.09
CA HIS A 476 -22.67 5.77 -22.55
C HIS A 476 -22.94 4.50 -23.36
N TRP A 477 -22.73 4.54 -24.68
CA TRP A 477 -23.00 3.41 -25.57
C TRP A 477 -22.22 2.14 -25.21
N LYS A 478 -20.98 2.30 -24.71
CA LYS A 478 -20.16 1.19 -24.19
C LYS A 478 -20.80 0.47 -23.00
N MET A 479 -21.67 1.14 -22.24
CA MET A 479 -22.40 0.55 -21.11
C MET A 479 -23.61 -0.26 -21.56
N TYR A 480 -23.95 -0.28 -22.86
CA TYR A 480 -24.95 -1.21 -23.36
C TYR A 480 -24.28 -2.58 -23.41
N LEU A 481 -24.52 -3.41 -22.39
CA LEU A 481 -23.80 -4.69 -22.20
C LEU A 481 -23.97 -5.67 -23.37
N SER A 482 -25.00 -5.47 -24.19
CA SER A 482 -25.23 -6.19 -25.44
C SER A 482 -24.31 -5.78 -26.59
N ASN A 483 -23.58 -4.67 -26.48
CA ASN A 483 -22.68 -4.15 -27.51
C ASN A 483 -21.21 -4.33 -27.13
N GLU A 484 -20.43 -4.55 -28.16
CA GLU A 484 -18.99 -4.66 -28.12
C GLU A 484 -18.43 -3.74 -29.19
N ILE A 485 -17.71 -2.70 -28.75
CA ILE A 485 -17.21 -1.66 -29.65
C ILE A 485 -15.70 -1.82 -29.76
N ASP A 486 -15.21 -2.02 -30.97
CA ASP A 486 -13.79 -2.02 -31.29
C ASP A 486 -13.49 -0.86 -32.23
N TYR A 487 -12.29 -0.31 -32.16
CA TYR A 487 -11.87 0.76 -33.04
C TYR A 487 -10.40 0.65 -33.42
N TYR A 488 -10.06 1.33 -34.50
CA TYR A 488 -8.70 1.54 -34.94
C TYR A 488 -8.42 3.03 -34.94
N ALA A 489 -7.28 3.43 -34.38
CA ALA A 489 -6.80 4.80 -34.43
C ALA A 489 -5.46 4.85 -35.17
N ILE A 490 -5.28 5.87 -36.01
CA ILE A 490 -4.04 6.03 -36.80
C ILE A 490 -2.95 6.78 -36.02
N ASP A 491 -3.30 7.46 -34.93
CA ASP A 491 -2.38 8.20 -34.09
C ASP A 491 -2.27 7.58 -32.68
N ASP A 492 -1.08 7.66 -32.09
CA ASP A 492 -0.80 7.12 -30.75
C ASP A 492 -1.71 7.72 -29.65
N LYS A 493 -2.13 8.99 -29.81
CA LYS A 493 -3.00 9.69 -28.86
C LYS A 493 -4.48 9.31 -29.00
N ARG A 494 -4.80 8.45 -29.98
CA ARG A 494 -6.15 7.96 -30.28
C ARG A 494 -7.14 9.09 -30.56
N GLN A 495 -6.70 10.18 -31.18
CA GLN A 495 -7.54 11.34 -31.50
C GLN A 495 -8.15 11.29 -32.90
N ILE A 496 -7.68 10.38 -33.74
CA ILE A 496 -8.14 10.14 -35.11
C ILE A 496 -8.52 8.68 -35.21
N ILE A 497 -9.83 8.43 -35.18
CA ILE A 497 -10.43 7.10 -35.25
C ILE A 497 -11.16 7.04 -36.58
N PRO A 498 -10.59 6.47 -37.65
CA PRO A 498 -11.26 6.39 -38.95
C PRO A 498 -12.14 5.15 -39.12
N TRP A 499 -12.10 4.21 -38.17
CA TRP A 499 -12.85 2.97 -38.24
C TRP A 499 -13.34 2.50 -36.88
N VAL A 500 -14.60 2.08 -36.86
CA VAL A 500 -15.28 1.53 -35.68
C VAL A 500 -16.09 0.30 -36.09
N ARG A 501 -16.01 -0.75 -35.27
CA ARG A 501 -16.87 -1.92 -35.34
C ARG A 501 -17.73 -2.00 -34.10
N VAL A 502 -19.01 -2.28 -34.29
CA VAL A 502 -19.96 -2.58 -33.22
C VAL A 502 -20.50 -3.99 -33.42
N THR A 503 -20.20 -4.87 -32.49
CA THR A 503 -20.67 -6.26 -32.45
C THR A 503 -21.75 -6.40 -31.38
N ASN A 504 -22.94 -6.84 -31.76
CA ASN A 504 -23.98 -7.15 -30.79
C ASN A 504 -23.76 -8.56 -30.24
N LYS A 505 -23.50 -8.69 -28.94
CA LYS A 505 -23.18 -9.97 -28.27
C LYS A 505 -24.32 -10.98 -28.31
N ALA A 506 -25.58 -10.52 -28.28
CA ALA A 506 -26.76 -11.40 -28.28
C ALA A 506 -27.02 -12.01 -29.66
N THR A 507 -26.89 -11.22 -30.74
CA THR A 507 -27.19 -11.66 -32.11
C THR A 507 -25.96 -12.02 -32.93
N ARG A 508 -24.75 -11.71 -32.43
CA ARG A 508 -23.46 -11.81 -33.12
C ARG A 508 -23.38 -11.00 -34.42
N LYS A 509 -24.32 -10.09 -34.68
CA LYS A 509 -24.29 -9.19 -35.84
C LYS A 509 -23.27 -8.08 -35.65
N GLU A 510 -22.46 -7.84 -36.67
CA GLU A 510 -21.47 -6.77 -36.70
C GLU A 510 -21.93 -5.63 -37.61
N LYS A 511 -21.61 -4.40 -37.21
CA LYS A 511 -21.75 -3.19 -38.03
C LYS A 511 -20.43 -2.44 -38.02
N TYR A 512 -20.07 -1.90 -39.18
CA TYR A 512 -18.83 -1.15 -39.37
C TYR A 512 -19.16 0.28 -39.77
N TYR A 513 -18.35 1.22 -39.30
CA TYR A 513 -18.43 2.63 -39.67
C TYR A 513 -17.03 3.08 -40.08
N VAL A 514 -16.92 3.72 -41.25
CA VAL A 514 -15.65 4.13 -41.82
C VAL A 514 -15.71 5.58 -42.25
N ASP A 515 -14.72 6.37 -41.85
CA ASP A 515 -14.46 7.69 -42.45
C ASP A 515 -13.64 7.52 -43.74
N LYS A 516 -14.34 7.66 -44.87
CA LYS A 516 -13.74 7.52 -46.20
C LYS A 516 -12.68 8.58 -46.52
N SER A 517 -12.58 9.67 -45.75
CA SER A 517 -11.59 10.73 -45.98
C SER A 517 -10.14 10.29 -45.72
N TYR A 518 -9.93 9.20 -44.97
CA TYR A 518 -8.59 8.68 -44.69
C TYR A 518 -8.13 7.57 -45.66
N ASN A 519 -8.99 7.12 -46.57
CA ASN A 519 -8.69 6.07 -47.57
C ASN A 519 -8.01 4.81 -46.96
N ILE A 520 -8.60 4.27 -45.89
CA ILE A 520 -8.06 3.08 -45.19
C ILE A 520 -8.80 1.83 -45.63
N GLU A 521 -8.06 0.87 -46.14
CA GLU A 521 -8.55 -0.48 -46.42
C GLU A 521 -8.30 -1.39 -45.20
N MET A 522 -9.39 -1.92 -44.63
CA MET A 522 -9.33 -2.87 -43.52
C MET A 522 -9.00 -4.26 -44.04
N THR A 523 -7.70 -4.57 -44.14
CA THR A 523 -7.22 -5.90 -44.51
C THR A 523 -7.38 -6.90 -43.36
N ASP A 524 -7.49 -8.20 -43.67
CA ASP A 524 -7.53 -9.26 -42.66
C ASP A 524 -6.33 -9.24 -41.70
N SER A 525 -5.17 -8.80 -42.18
CA SER A 525 -3.98 -8.61 -41.36
C SER A 525 -4.14 -7.49 -40.34
N LEU A 526 -4.75 -6.36 -40.73
CA LEU A 526 -5.02 -5.25 -39.82
C LEU A 526 -6.09 -5.63 -38.80
N LEU A 527 -7.11 -6.38 -39.22
CA LEU A 527 -8.19 -6.87 -38.36
C LEU A 527 -7.72 -7.86 -37.27
N LYS A 528 -6.62 -8.58 -37.53
CA LYS A 528 -5.98 -9.50 -36.57
C LYS A 528 -4.81 -8.87 -35.81
N SER A 529 -4.46 -7.62 -36.13
CA SER A 529 -3.34 -6.93 -35.48
C SER A 529 -3.72 -6.47 -34.07
N SER A 530 -2.71 -6.30 -33.21
CA SER A 530 -2.86 -5.65 -31.90
C SER A 530 -3.20 -4.15 -31.97
N ALA A 531 -3.28 -3.58 -33.18
CA ALA A 531 -3.64 -2.18 -33.38
C ALA A 531 -5.15 -1.93 -33.21
N ILE A 532 -5.99 -2.98 -33.31
CA ILE A 532 -7.40 -2.85 -32.96
C ILE A 532 -7.56 -2.92 -31.45
N ARG A 533 -8.21 -1.90 -30.91
CA ARG A 533 -8.46 -1.79 -29.48
C ARG A 533 -9.95 -1.95 -29.19
N ARG A 534 -10.23 -2.69 -28.13
CA ARG A 534 -11.53 -2.70 -27.48
C ARG A 534 -11.80 -1.34 -26.83
N PHE A 535 -12.88 -0.68 -27.23
CA PHE A 535 -13.32 0.56 -26.61
C PHE A 535 -13.67 0.32 -25.13
N ASP A 536 -13.18 1.15 -24.22
CA ASP A 536 -13.41 1.04 -22.78
C ASP A 536 -13.58 2.41 -22.10
N CYS A 537 -13.73 2.42 -20.77
CA CYS A 537 -14.04 3.63 -20.00
C CYS A 537 -12.97 4.73 -20.18
N ILE A 538 -11.70 4.35 -20.30
CA ILE A 538 -10.58 5.30 -20.41
C ILE A 538 -10.45 5.90 -21.81
N ASP A 539 -11.17 5.40 -22.82
CA ASP A 539 -11.18 6.05 -24.13
C ASP A 539 -11.95 7.38 -24.10
N CYS A 540 -12.92 7.53 -23.17
CA CYS A 540 -13.62 8.78 -22.86
C CYS A 540 -13.13 9.45 -21.56
N HIS A 541 -13.04 8.68 -20.47
CA HIS A 541 -12.54 9.13 -19.17
C HIS A 541 -11.02 8.99 -19.08
N ASN A 542 -10.31 9.56 -20.05
CA ASN A 542 -8.88 9.29 -20.26
C ASN A 542 -7.95 9.93 -19.22
N ARG A 543 -8.46 10.81 -18.34
CA ARG A 543 -7.76 11.36 -17.17
C ARG A 543 -8.72 11.50 -15.98
N PRO A 544 -9.05 10.40 -15.29
CA PRO A 544 -10.01 10.41 -14.19
C PRO A 544 -9.41 10.99 -12.89
N SER A 545 -8.10 10.82 -12.69
CA SER A 545 -7.40 11.22 -11.46
C SER A 545 -6.33 12.29 -11.68
N HIS A 546 -5.79 12.44 -12.89
CA HIS A 546 -4.69 13.36 -13.15
C HIS A 546 -5.13 14.51 -14.07
N VAL A 547 -6.00 15.40 -13.60
CA VAL A 547 -6.60 16.43 -14.45
C VAL A 547 -5.77 17.72 -14.42
N TYR A 548 -5.21 18.12 -15.57
CA TYR A 548 -4.71 19.48 -15.76
C TYR A 548 -5.79 20.35 -16.39
N ASN A 549 -6.19 21.40 -15.70
CA ASN A 549 -7.29 22.26 -16.10
C ASN A 549 -6.85 23.32 -17.10
N VAL A 550 -7.67 23.51 -18.13
CA VAL A 550 -7.53 24.62 -19.08
C VAL A 550 -7.73 25.94 -18.32
N PRO A 551 -6.86 26.95 -18.49
CA PRO A 551 -6.92 28.19 -17.71
C PRO A 551 -8.24 28.92 -17.94
N ASN A 552 -8.77 28.88 -19.16
CA ASN A 552 -10.08 29.46 -19.44
C ASN A 552 -11.21 28.83 -18.59
N LYS A 553 -11.15 27.52 -18.32
CA LYS A 553 -12.13 26.81 -17.48
C LYS A 553 -11.93 27.09 -15.99
N ILE A 554 -10.69 26.93 -15.49
CA ILE A 554 -10.42 27.03 -14.05
C ILE A 554 -10.50 28.47 -13.53
N VAL A 555 -10.12 29.47 -14.34
CA VAL A 555 -10.30 30.89 -13.98
C VAL A 555 -11.78 31.21 -13.82
N ASN A 556 -12.68 30.65 -14.64
CA ASN A 556 -14.12 30.86 -14.46
C ASN A 556 -14.60 30.32 -13.11
N ALA A 557 -14.14 29.13 -12.71
CA ALA A 557 -14.49 28.57 -11.41
C ALA A 557 -14.02 29.48 -10.26
N PHE A 558 -12.79 30.01 -10.34
CA PHE A 558 -12.28 30.93 -9.32
C PHE A 558 -13.02 32.28 -9.30
N MET A 559 -13.45 32.80 -10.45
CA MET A 559 -14.26 34.02 -10.54
C MET A 559 -15.68 33.81 -10.02
N LYS A 560 -16.31 32.66 -10.33
CA LYS A 560 -17.64 32.29 -9.83
C LYS A 560 -17.70 32.33 -8.30
N PHE A 561 -16.65 31.83 -7.63
CA PHE A 561 -16.56 31.83 -6.18
C PHE A 561 -15.87 33.08 -5.59
N ASN A 562 -15.73 34.16 -6.38
CA ASN A 562 -15.09 35.42 -6.00
C ASN A 562 -13.66 35.27 -5.42
N LYS A 563 -12.94 34.19 -5.76
CA LYS A 563 -11.50 34.05 -5.45
C LYS A 563 -10.65 34.93 -6.36
N ILE A 564 -11.10 35.14 -7.60
CA ILE A 564 -10.61 36.18 -8.50
C ILE A 564 -11.73 37.21 -8.60
N ASP A 565 -11.43 38.46 -8.24
CA ASP A 565 -12.43 39.53 -8.15
C ASP A 565 -12.87 39.96 -9.56
N LYS A 566 -14.09 39.57 -9.94
CA LYS A 566 -14.67 39.85 -11.26
C LYS A 566 -14.97 41.33 -11.51
N SER A 567 -14.93 42.18 -10.48
CA SER A 567 -15.09 43.65 -10.65
C SER A 567 -13.83 44.33 -11.19
N ILE A 568 -12.69 43.64 -11.18
CA ILE A 568 -11.45 44.14 -11.76
C ILE A 568 -11.55 44.06 -13.29
N PRO A 569 -11.42 45.18 -14.02
CA PRO A 569 -11.56 45.18 -15.47
C PRO A 569 -10.56 44.25 -16.15
N PHE A 570 -11.01 43.48 -17.15
CA PHE A 570 -10.19 42.54 -17.94
C PHE A 570 -9.47 41.44 -17.15
N ILE A 571 -9.76 41.24 -15.85
CA ILE A 571 -9.04 40.26 -15.04
C ILE A 571 -9.14 38.85 -15.64
N LYS A 572 -10.26 38.51 -16.29
CA LYS A 572 -10.43 37.24 -17.01
C LYS A 572 -9.40 37.07 -18.13
N LEU A 573 -9.29 38.06 -19.01
CA LEU A 573 -8.37 38.07 -20.14
C LEU A 573 -6.92 37.96 -19.67
N VAL A 574 -6.54 38.85 -18.75
CA VAL A 574 -5.17 38.98 -18.24
C VAL A 574 -4.75 37.71 -17.51
N SER A 575 -5.64 37.12 -16.71
CA SER A 575 -5.38 35.85 -16.00
C SER A 575 -5.10 34.70 -16.97
N VAL A 576 -5.94 34.54 -18.00
CA VAL A 576 -5.79 33.46 -18.98
C VAL A 576 -4.52 33.67 -19.81
N GLN A 577 -4.26 34.89 -20.30
CA GLN A 577 -3.04 35.20 -21.05
C GLN A 577 -1.76 34.98 -20.22
N THR A 578 -1.79 35.38 -18.95
CA THR A 578 -0.65 35.18 -18.05
C THR A 578 -0.38 33.69 -17.85
N LEU A 579 -1.41 32.88 -17.57
CA LEU A 579 -1.27 31.43 -17.37
C LEU A 579 -0.84 30.68 -18.64
N GLU A 580 -1.17 31.20 -19.83
CA GLU A 580 -0.77 30.64 -21.11
C GLU A 580 0.63 31.12 -21.57
N SER A 581 1.33 31.93 -20.78
CA SER A 581 2.69 32.37 -21.07
C SER A 581 3.71 31.27 -20.83
N ASP A 582 4.61 31.06 -21.80
CA ASP A 582 5.68 30.05 -21.70
C ASP A 582 6.89 30.53 -20.84
N HIS A 583 6.84 31.75 -20.29
CA HIS A 583 7.97 32.39 -19.59
C HIS A 583 7.91 32.28 -18.05
N ILE A 584 6.91 31.61 -17.49
CA ILE A 584 6.77 31.49 -16.03
C ILE A 584 7.59 30.30 -15.54
N SER A 585 8.51 30.54 -14.59
CA SER A 585 9.24 29.45 -13.92
C SER A 585 8.48 28.94 -12.70
N GLN A 586 8.70 27.68 -12.29
CA GLN A 586 8.05 27.11 -11.11
C GLN A 586 8.48 27.82 -9.82
N ASP A 587 9.78 28.09 -9.67
CA ASP A 587 10.36 28.66 -8.44
C ASP A 587 10.05 30.15 -8.28
N SER A 588 9.93 30.89 -9.39
CA SER A 588 9.58 32.33 -9.41
C SER A 588 8.13 32.60 -9.82
N SER A 589 7.26 31.59 -9.86
CA SER A 589 5.93 31.67 -10.46
C SER A 589 5.12 32.88 -9.98
N TYR A 590 5.12 33.12 -8.67
CA TYR A 590 4.37 34.24 -8.08
C TYR A 590 4.92 35.59 -8.51
N LYS A 591 6.25 35.74 -8.59
CA LYS A 591 6.91 36.97 -9.02
C LYS A 591 6.60 37.25 -10.49
N ASP A 592 6.71 36.23 -11.34
CA ASP A 592 6.49 36.38 -12.78
C ASP A 592 5.03 36.70 -13.11
N ILE A 593 4.09 35.96 -12.49
CA ILE A 593 2.65 36.22 -12.61
C ILE A 593 2.31 37.62 -12.11
N LYS A 594 2.81 37.99 -10.92
CA LYS A 594 2.59 39.33 -10.37
C LYS A 594 3.09 40.41 -11.31
N ASN A 595 4.30 40.27 -11.85
CA ASN A 595 4.87 41.27 -12.75
C ASN A 595 4.06 41.38 -14.04
N ASN A 596 3.72 40.26 -14.70
CA ASN A 596 2.94 40.27 -15.93
C ASN A 596 1.58 40.97 -15.75
N ILE A 597 0.88 40.65 -14.66
CA ILE A 597 -0.44 41.22 -14.36
C ILE A 597 -0.31 42.70 -14.00
N LEU A 598 0.63 43.06 -13.11
CA LEU A 598 0.80 44.46 -12.70
C LEU A 598 1.26 45.35 -13.86
N SER A 599 2.14 44.87 -14.75
CA SER A 599 2.56 45.64 -15.93
C SER A 599 1.36 45.96 -16.84
N PHE A 600 0.47 45.00 -17.09
CA PHE A 600 -0.75 45.27 -17.86
C PHE A 600 -1.60 46.39 -17.22
N TYR A 601 -1.82 46.33 -15.92
CA TYR A 601 -2.60 47.37 -15.23
C TYR A 601 -1.86 48.70 -15.12
N GLN A 602 -0.53 48.71 -15.01
CA GLN A 602 0.27 49.94 -15.01
C GLN A 602 0.16 50.67 -16.36
N ASP A 603 0.22 49.92 -17.46
CA ASP A 603 0.25 50.48 -18.81
C ASP A 603 -1.14 50.93 -19.30
N HIS A 604 -2.22 50.27 -18.84
CA HIS A 604 -3.56 50.47 -19.39
C HIS A 604 -4.60 50.98 -18.39
N TYR A 605 -4.47 50.67 -17.10
CA TYR A 605 -5.50 50.92 -16.06
C TYR A 605 -4.87 51.24 -14.67
N PRO A 606 -3.99 52.25 -14.56
CA PRO A 606 -3.20 52.50 -13.35
C PRO A 606 -4.07 52.78 -12.11
N GLU A 607 -5.29 53.30 -12.29
CA GLU A 607 -6.27 53.55 -11.24
C GLU A 607 -6.72 52.27 -10.52
N VAL A 608 -6.71 51.11 -11.19
CA VAL A 608 -7.05 49.81 -10.60
C VAL A 608 -6.03 49.45 -9.51
N ILE A 609 -4.75 49.73 -9.74
CA ILE A 609 -3.67 49.43 -8.80
C ILE A 609 -3.82 50.25 -7.51
N VAL A 610 -4.32 51.49 -7.62
CA VAL A 610 -4.54 52.37 -6.48
C VAL A 610 -5.83 52.00 -5.75
N LYS A 611 -6.95 51.87 -6.47
CA LYS A 611 -8.28 51.70 -5.88
C LYS A 611 -8.58 50.27 -5.44
N GLN A 612 -8.06 49.27 -6.15
CA GLN A 612 -8.38 47.85 -5.96
C GLN A 612 -7.16 47.00 -5.61
N LYS A 613 -6.11 47.62 -5.04
CA LYS A 613 -4.83 46.96 -4.73
C LYS A 613 -4.99 45.61 -4.03
N ASN A 614 -5.80 45.55 -2.98
CA ASN A 614 -5.96 44.35 -2.16
C ASN A 614 -6.65 43.22 -2.94
N SER A 615 -7.76 43.53 -3.64
CA SER A 615 -8.46 42.56 -4.51
C SER A 615 -7.57 42.05 -5.64
N LEU A 616 -6.79 42.93 -6.26
CA LEU A 616 -5.86 42.57 -7.34
C LEU A 616 -4.75 41.64 -6.82
N MET A 617 -4.14 41.97 -5.68
CA MET A 617 -3.10 41.14 -5.07
C MET A 617 -3.62 39.77 -4.63
N GLN A 618 -4.84 39.70 -4.08
CA GLN A 618 -5.48 38.44 -3.74
C GLN A 618 -5.80 37.61 -5.00
N SER A 619 -6.27 38.25 -6.07
CA SER A 619 -6.49 37.59 -7.36
C SER A 619 -5.19 37.04 -7.94
N ILE A 620 -4.09 37.80 -7.91
CA ILE A 620 -2.74 37.35 -8.32
C ILE A 620 -2.30 36.11 -7.53
N LYS A 621 -2.52 36.09 -6.21
CA LYS A 621 -2.21 34.91 -5.37
C LYS A 621 -2.97 33.68 -5.83
N ASN A 622 -4.27 33.82 -6.10
CA ASN A 622 -5.11 32.72 -6.57
C ASN A 622 -4.76 32.26 -7.99
N ILE A 623 -4.39 33.17 -8.89
CA ILE A 623 -3.89 32.85 -10.23
C ILE A 623 -2.59 32.05 -10.12
N ASN A 624 -1.70 32.42 -9.19
CA ASN A 624 -0.50 31.64 -8.92
C ASN A 624 -0.79 30.24 -8.35
N THR A 625 -1.82 30.08 -7.52
CA THR A 625 -2.29 28.74 -7.10
C THR A 625 -2.72 27.91 -8.31
N ILE A 626 -3.53 28.47 -9.21
CA ILE A 626 -3.92 27.81 -10.47
C ILE A 626 -2.69 27.35 -11.25
N PHE A 627 -1.66 28.20 -11.36
CA PHE A 627 -0.42 27.86 -12.04
C PHE A 627 0.26 26.65 -11.39
N LYS A 628 0.51 26.69 -10.07
CA LYS A 628 1.20 25.62 -9.33
C LYS A 628 0.50 24.27 -9.42
N ASP A 629 -0.83 24.26 -9.49
CA ASP A 629 -1.60 23.02 -9.52
C ASP A 629 -1.70 22.41 -10.94
N ASN A 630 -1.43 23.17 -12.01
CA ASN A 630 -1.73 22.75 -13.39
C ASN A 630 -0.57 22.86 -14.38
N TYR A 631 0.51 23.56 -14.04
CA TYR A 631 1.63 23.85 -14.92
C TYR A 631 2.94 23.45 -14.25
N PHE A 632 3.71 22.62 -14.95
CA PHE A 632 5.02 22.16 -14.48
C PHE A 632 6.03 22.30 -15.62
N PRO A 633 6.61 23.50 -15.82
CA PRO A 633 7.47 23.81 -16.96
C PRO A 633 8.67 22.86 -17.11
N TYR A 634 9.26 22.43 -15.99
CA TYR A 634 10.43 21.54 -15.96
C TYR A 634 10.14 20.13 -16.51
N MET A 635 8.87 19.67 -16.43
CA MET A 635 8.38 18.44 -17.06
C MET A 635 7.59 18.71 -18.35
N ARG A 636 7.45 19.98 -18.77
CA ARG A 636 6.61 20.41 -19.91
C ARG A 636 5.17 19.91 -19.79
N VAL A 637 4.64 19.90 -18.58
CA VAL A 637 3.29 19.41 -18.29
C VAL A 637 2.31 20.57 -18.17
N SER A 638 1.23 20.50 -18.96
CA SER A 638 0.04 21.35 -18.87
C SER A 638 -1.08 20.73 -19.70
N TRP A 639 -2.31 21.27 -19.61
CA TRP A 639 -3.49 20.78 -20.34
C TRP A 639 -3.25 20.60 -21.85
N ARG A 640 -2.37 21.43 -22.43
CA ARG A 640 -1.90 21.43 -23.82
C ARG A 640 -1.46 20.06 -24.34
N ASN A 641 -0.71 19.32 -23.53
CA ASN A 641 -0.12 18.05 -23.96
C ASN A 641 -1.07 16.85 -23.77
N TYR A 642 -2.17 17.05 -23.04
CA TYR A 642 -3.04 15.99 -22.54
C TYR A 642 -4.51 16.28 -22.91
N PRO A 643 -4.99 15.81 -24.07
CA PRO A 643 -6.40 15.98 -24.44
C PRO A 643 -7.30 15.32 -23.40
N ASN A 644 -8.43 15.96 -23.07
CA ASN A 644 -9.45 15.38 -22.19
C ASN A 644 -10.71 15.09 -23.00
N ASN A 645 -11.04 13.80 -23.17
CA ASN A 645 -12.09 13.35 -24.06
C ASN A 645 -13.50 13.40 -23.44
N LEU A 646 -13.66 13.92 -22.21
CA LEU A 646 -14.95 14.00 -21.50
C LEU A 646 -15.95 14.97 -22.15
N GLY A 647 -15.46 15.91 -22.97
CA GLY A 647 -16.31 16.87 -23.67
C GLY A 647 -15.69 17.31 -24.99
N HIS A 648 -16.35 18.24 -25.66
CA HIS A 648 -15.99 18.66 -27.02
C HIS A 648 -15.59 20.14 -27.16
N LEU A 649 -15.31 20.84 -26.06
CA LEU A 649 -14.90 22.24 -26.11
C LEU A 649 -13.39 22.37 -26.42
N TYR A 650 -12.55 21.66 -25.66
CA TYR A 650 -11.08 21.78 -25.73
C TYR A 650 -10.39 20.57 -26.38
N ALA A 651 -11.14 19.52 -26.69
CA ALA A 651 -10.69 18.31 -27.39
C ALA A 651 -11.87 17.75 -28.21
N LYS A 652 -11.64 16.78 -29.09
CA LYS A 652 -12.71 16.23 -29.95
C LYS A 652 -13.73 15.37 -29.20
N GLY A 653 -13.32 14.66 -28.15
CA GLY A 653 -14.22 13.80 -27.37
C GLY A 653 -14.95 12.76 -28.23
N CYS A 654 -16.28 12.74 -28.17
CA CYS A 654 -17.14 11.86 -28.99
C CYS A 654 -17.09 12.19 -30.50
N PHE A 655 -16.76 13.43 -30.87
CA PHE A 655 -16.62 13.84 -32.28
C PHE A 655 -15.39 13.25 -32.97
N ARG A 656 -14.63 12.38 -32.31
CA ARG A 656 -13.66 11.50 -32.99
C ARG A 656 -14.33 10.47 -33.90
N CYS A 657 -15.59 10.13 -33.61
CA CYS A 657 -16.41 9.21 -34.42
C CYS A 657 -17.75 9.83 -34.88
N HIS A 658 -18.31 10.76 -34.10
CA HIS A 658 -19.62 11.37 -34.35
C HIS A 658 -19.56 12.63 -35.23
N ASP A 659 -18.89 12.56 -36.37
CA ASP A 659 -18.51 13.72 -37.18
C ASP A 659 -19.24 13.85 -38.52
N ASN A 660 -20.32 13.08 -38.71
CA ASN A 660 -21.05 12.90 -39.97
C ASN A 660 -20.25 12.27 -41.12
N LYS A 661 -19.02 11.81 -40.89
CA LYS A 661 -18.16 11.20 -41.92
C LYS A 661 -18.05 9.69 -41.79
N HIS A 662 -18.33 9.17 -40.60
CA HIS A 662 -18.36 7.75 -40.32
C HIS A 662 -19.65 7.12 -40.85
N VAL A 663 -19.53 6.42 -41.99
CA VAL A 663 -20.68 5.83 -42.69
C VAL A 663 -20.54 4.31 -42.73
N SER A 664 -21.65 3.61 -42.47
CA SER A 664 -21.73 2.16 -42.61
C SER A 664 -22.07 1.72 -44.04
N PRO A 665 -21.84 0.44 -44.41
CA PRO A 665 -22.19 -0.06 -45.74
C PRO A 665 -23.67 0.09 -46.10
N ASP A 666 -24.58 0.04 -45.11
CA ASP A 666 -26.02 0.27 -45.26
C ASP A 666 -26.41 1.76 -45.23
N GLY A 667 -25.45 2.68 -45.27
CA GLY A 667 -25.66 4.13 -45.39
C GLY A 667 -25.98 4.85 -44.09
N LYS A 668 -25.88 4.19 -42.92
CA LYS A 668 -26.08 4.86 -41.62
C LYS A 668 -24.86 5.68 -41.26
N VAL A 669 -25.11 6.88 -40.76
CA VAL A 669 -24.06 7.85 -40.42
C VAL A 669 -24.02 8.04 -38.91
N LEU A 670 -22.82 8.12 -38.32
CA LEU A 670 -22.66 8.60 -36.95
C LEU A 670 -22.80 10.13 -36.92
N GLY A 671 -24.00 10.58 -36.55
CA GLY A 671 -24.38 11.99 -36.57
C GLY A 671 -23.67 12.86 -35.53
N SER A 672 -23.53 14.15 -35.81
CA SER A 672 -22.88 15.15 -34.95
C SER A 672 -23.84 16.11 -34.22
N GLU A 673 -25.14 15.84 -34.25
CA GLU A 673 -26.16 16.74 -33.66
C GLU A 673 -26.02 16.84 -32.13
N CYS A 674 -26.01 18.07 -31.59
CA CYS A 674 -25.84 18.32 -30.15
C CYS A 674 -26.88 17.59 -29.30
N ASN A 675 -28.13 17.56 -29.77
CA ASN A 675 -29.27 16.98 -29.05
C ASN A 675 -29.20 15.46 -28.91
N ASN A 676 -28.29 14.78 -29.61
CA ASN A 676 -27.98 13.37 -29.35
C ASN A 676 -27.27 13.17 -28.01
N CYS A 677 -26.57 14.21 -27.53
CA CYS A 677 -25.70 14.13 -26.36
C CYS A 677 -26.25 14.91 -25.16
N HIS A 678 -26.74 16.13 -25.37
CA HIS A 678 -27.26 16.97 -24.31
C HIS A 678 -28.34 17.92 -24.84
N THR A 679 -29.20 18.39 -23.94
CA THR A 679 -30.24 19.36 -24.26
C THR A 679 -30.03 20.63 -23.44
N ILE A 680 -29.99 21.80 -24.08
CA ILE A 680 -29.82 23.08 -23.37
C ILE A 680 -31.18 23.52 -22.83
N ILE A 681 -31.27 23.66 -21.51
CA ILE A 681 -32.52 23.99 -20.81
C ILE A 681 -32.57 25.45 -20.36
N SER A 682 -31.41 26.09 -20.22
CA SER A 682 -31.34 27.51 -19.89
C SER A 682 -30.04 28.13 -20.38
N GLN A 683 -30.08 29.36 -20.87
CA GLN A 683 -28.88 30.14 -21.15
C GLN A 683 -29.12 31.63 -20.96
N GLN A 684 -28.08 32.35 -20.54
CA GLN A 684 -28.09 33.80 -20.36
C GLN A 684 -26.85 34.41 -21.01
N PRO A 685 -26.89 34.69 -22.33
CA PRO A 685 -25.85 35.43 -23.05
C PRO A 685 -25.52 36.77 -22.37
N PRO A 686 -24.27 37.25 -22.47
CA PRO A 686 -23.89 38.56 -21.96
C PRO A 686 -24.83 39.67 -22.45
N GLY A 687 -25.38 40.45 -21.52
CA GLY A 687 -26.30 41.55 -21.85
C GLY A 687 -27.69 41.12 -22.32
N GLN A 688 -28.04 39.83 -22.21
CA GLN A 688 -29.37 39.30 -22.52
C GLN A 688 -30.04 38.71 -21.27
N GLU A 689 -31.37 38.65 -21.29
CA GLU A 689 -32.16 38.01 -20.24
C GLU A 689 -32.00 36.49 -20.27
N LEU A 690 -32.19 35.86 -19.10
CA LEU A 690 -32.16 34.41 -18.99
C LEU A 690 -33.28 33.81 -19.83
N THR A 691 -32.91 32.99 -20.81
CA THR A 691 -33.85 32.20 -21.61
C THR A 691 -33.93 30.80 -21.02
N THR A 692 -35.15 30.26 -20.87
CA THR A 692 -35.40 28.87 -20.44
C THR A 692 -36.25 28.15 -21.49
N GLY A 693 -36.07 26.84 -21.62
CA GLY A 693 -36.78 26.03 -22.60
C GLY A 693 -36.45 24.55 -22.47
N THR A 694 -37.01 23.75 -23.36
CA THR A 694 -36.79 22.29 -23.38
C THR A 694 -35.81 21.85 -24.46
N ASP A 695 -35.38 22.75 -25.36
CA ASP A 695 -34.40 22.49 -26.41
C ASP A 695 -33.92 23.82 -27.02
N LEU A 696 -33.11 24.57 -26.28
CA LEU A 696 -32.61 25.86 -26.74
C LEU A 696 -31.43 25.67 -27.71
N PRO A 697 -31.39 26.40 -28.85
CA PRO A 697 -30.20 26.42 -29.69
C PRO A 697 -29.03 27.07 -28.93
N PHE A 698 -27.83 26.52 -29.07
CA PHE A 698 -26.64 27.09 -28.43
C PHE A 698 -26.32 28.48 -29.01
N ILE A 699 -26.13 29.47 -28.14
CA ILE A 699 -25.66 30.81 -28.52
C ILE A 699 -24.20 30.97 -28.08
N HIS A 700 -23.32 31.28 -29.03
CA HIS A 700 -21.90 31.44 -28.70
C HIS A 700 -21.68 32.79 -27.99
N PRO A 701 -21.03 32.84 -26.80
CA PRO A 701 -20.92 34.07 -26.00
C PRO A 701 -20.13 35.20 -26.68
N GLY A 702 -19.32 34.89 -27.70
CA GLY A 702 -18.63 35.87 -28.53
C GLY A 702 -19.47 36.51 -29.66
N GLY A 703 -20.75 36.14 -29.82
CA GLY A 703 -21.63 36.67 -30.88
C GLY A 703 -21.28 36.19 -32.29
N ILE A 704 -20.69 35.01 -32.41
CA ILE A 704 -20.12 34.47 -33.67
C ILE A 704 -20.85 33.20 -34.12
N ASP A 705 -22.19 33.24 -34.12
CA ASP A 705 -23.01 32.05 -34.37
C ASP A 705 -22.84 31.49 -35.81
N LYS A 706 -22.42 32.33 -36.78
CA LYS A 706 -22.19 31.90 -38.17
C LYS A 706 -20.98 30.97 -38.36
N PHE A 707 -19.93 31.07 -37.54
CA PHE A 707 -18.79 30.14 -37.68
C PHE A 707 -19.06 28.77 -37.04
N MET A 708 -20.04 28.67 -36.13
CA MET A 708 -20.43 27.41 -35.48
C MET A 708 -21.06 26.41 -36.45
N GLN A 709 -21.59 26.86 -37.59
CA GLN A 709 -22.17 25.98 -38.62
C GLN A 709 -21.10 25.26 -39.47
N SER A 710 -19.83 25.73 -39.43
CA SER A 710 -18.76 25.22 -40.32
C SER A 710 -17.50 24.76 -39.58
N ARG A 711 -17.44 24.91 -38.25
CA ARG A 711 -16.28 24.57 -37.43
C ARG A 711 -16.69 23.98 -36.10
N MET A 712 -15.84 23.11 -35.56
CA MET A 712 -16.02 22.53 -34.24
C MET A 712 -15.40 23.43 -33.18
N CYS A 713 -15.93 23.41 -31.95
CA CYS A 713 -15.38 24.21 -30.84
C CYS A 713 -13.85 24.04 -30.64
N PRO A 714 -13.28 22.81 -30.71
CA PRO A 714 -11.84 22.60 -30.55
C PRO A 714 -10.99 23.31 -31.61
N ASP A 715 -11.52 23.64 -32.79
CA ASP A 715 -10.76 24.32 -33.85
C ASP A 715 -10.32 25.74 -33.43
N CYS A 716 -11.06 26.34 -32.50
CA CYS A 716 -10.79 27.66 -31.93
C CYS A 716 -10.31 27.58 -30.47
N HIS A 717 -10.80 26.61 -29.69
CA HIS A 717 -10.58 26.54 -28.25
C HIS A 717 -9.52 25.52 -27.81
N ALA A 718 -9.25 24.48 -28.60
CA ALA A 718 -8.15 23.58 -28.30
C ALA A 718 -6.81 24.26 -28.54
N GLN A 719 -5.75 23.70 -27.95
CA GLN A 719 -4.42 24.16 -28.28
C GLN A 719 -4.15 23.87 -29.76
N LYS A 720 -3.92 24.92 -30.56
CA LYS A 720 -3.28 24.76 -31.87
C LYS A 720 -1.88 24.23 -31.60
N LEU A 721 -1.63 22.95 -31.92
CA LEU A 721 -0.26 22.46 -32.12
C LEU A 721 0.41 23.46 -33.06
N VAL A 722 1.44 24.12 -32.55
CA VAL A 722 2.10 25.27 -33.14
C VAL A 722 2.27 25.10 -34.66
N LYS A 723 1.46 25.81 -35.45
CA LYS A 723 1.97 26.53 -36.62
C LYS A 723 2.08 27.99 -36.20
N SER A 724 3.33 28.40 -35.99
CA SER A 724 3.78 29.75 -35.69
C SER A 724 3.00 30.84 -36.45
N LYS A 725 2.83 31.99 -35.77
CA LYS A 725 2.34 33.30 -36.26
C LYS A 725 0.85 33.59 -36.07
N ILE A 726 0.43 33.85 -34.84
CA ILE A 726 -0.56 34.92 -34.56
C ILE A 726 -0.09 35.65 -33.28
N LEU A 727 0.99 36.42 -33.42
CA LEU A 727 1.40 37.44 -32.46
C LEU A 727 1.49 38.79 -33.20
N VAL A 728 0.41 39.19 -33.89
CA VAL A 728 0.18 40.59 -34.29
C VAL A 728 -1.33 40.77 -34.46
N LYS A 729 -1.97 41.43 -33.49
CA LYS A 729 -3.10 42.38 -33.66
C LYS A 729 -3.79 42.66 -32.32
N LEU A 730 -3.05 43.28 -31.40
CA LEU A 730 -3.60 44.20 -30.40
C LEU A 730 -2.78 45.50 -30.34
N LYS A 731 -2.21 45.89 -31.50
CA LYS A 731 -1.84 47.28 -31.80
C LYS A 731 -2.78 47.77 -32.89
N LYS A 732 -3.98 48.18 -32.50
CA LYS A 732 -4.78 49.24 -33.12
C LYS A 732 -6.05 49.45 -32.31
#